data_AF-A0A946MFJ6-F1
#
_entry.id   AF-A0A946MFJ6-F1
#
_cell.length_a   1.000
_cell.length_b   1.000
_cell.length_c   1.000
_cell.angle_alpha   90.00
_cell.angle_beta   90.00
_cell.angle_gamma   90.00
#
_symmetry.space_group_name_H-M   'P 1'
#
loop_
_entity.id
_entity.type
_entity.pdbx_description
1 polymer ?
#
loop_
_entity_poly.entity_id
_entity_poly.type
_entity_poly.pdbx_seq_one_letter_code
_entity_poly.pdbx_strand_id
1 'polypeptide(L)'
;MKPLRIRMTAFGPFPGTQNVDFNDYQDNLFLICGKTGSGKTMIFDAMCYALYGTTSGDMRSGSQMCSNLPNAEDITEVSFDFEIAGRSYRVHRRPKQTKPKPNGEGTVNVQHTANVYELASSSTEAAEEGGELLASRPTEVKQKVQELLGFEAAQFRQVVLIPQGDFRRLLTASSDEREKILKVLFNTSLYSQIEEALRKRVVDLDSECQKVLTQQGECLRDVGAENAEELEEMMGDLKSTGKELRKAQAKAGERFEKINDKFSLTKSVHDKFMELDDAQDEQQKLAGEQAAFAELEEEMTLAKRAQSIGDVATANDEREVAKDNAVEKQVEAMDALKLAVAAIKAAKAKKAASDERQGELETMAREIESLKQMLPVVKKLAQDQSNIVVRKEAILKLAELKEEAKTQAVELAENVASDEAELKRVQKLAGRAGELKLKLENAEAAFSDRESLEKQEKALKQEVAACKLVKNGEVAAKESCVDVQEALRQVEKDWEGSRVHVIAKSLQVDEPCPVCGSTEHPTPAKPSGNESVVDDSALAKARQDEQDAIKELKKHEKKRINAEGQVANLEKEIIRLKKNKHIADNSVATLRKTVKGIRSDLAAATAADGTVKDLNAALSENNKLLSQHESSIKSHEKDINRLDKELVGVKATLQERLADIPKKLRDLDILQSKRENIQEQ
;
A
#
# COMPACT_ATOMS: atom_id res chain seq x y z
N MET A 1 -46.20 20.80 -5.45
CA MET A 1 -46.79 20.88 -4.09
C MET A 1 -48.25 21.27 -4.25
N LYS A 2 -49.16 20.61 -3.53
CA LYS A 2 -50.60 20.91 -3.50
C LYS A 2 -50.98 21.40 -2.10
N PRO A 3 -51.54 22.62 -1.91
CA PRO A 3 -52.04 23.04 -0.60
C PRO A 3 -53.28 22.22 -0.23
N LEU A 4 -53.38 21.79 1.04
CA LEU A 4 -54.52 21.02 1.55
C LEU A 4 -55.36 21.85 2.51
N ARG A 5 -54.74 22.46 3.53
CA ARG A 5 -55.47 23.28 4.52
C ARG A 5 -54.55 24.33 5.13
N ILE A 6 -55.06 25.51 5.41
CA ILE A 6 -54.36 26.52 6.22
C ILE A 6 -55.23 27.01 7.38
N ARG A 7 -54.69 26.92 8.59
CA ARG A 7 -55.29 27.43 9.82
C ARG A 7 -54.42 28.56 10.36
N MET A 8 -55.03 29.71 10.62
CA MET A 8 -54.36 30.88 11.20
C MET A 8 -55.18 31.41 12.37
N THR A 9 -54.55 31.53 13.54
CA THR A 9 -55.19 32.06 14.76
C THR A 9 -54.49 33.33 15.16
N ALA A 10 -55.25 34.37 15.49
CA ALA A 10 -54.72 35.67 15.92
C ALA A 10 -53.61 36.22 14.98
N PHE A 11 -53.76 36.05 13.67
CA PHE A 11 -52.73 36.34 12.67
C PHE A 11 -53.15 37.51 11.76
N GLY A 12 -52.33 38.56 11.71
CA GLY A 12 -52.58 39.77 10.93
C GLY A 12 -53.90 40.46 11.31
N PRO A 13 -54.82 40.73 10.37
CA PRO A 13 -56.10 41.38 10.65
C PRO A 13 -57.13 40.46 11.31
N PHE A 14 -56.84 39.16 11.47
CA PHE A 14 -57.78 38.19 12.00
C PHE A 14 -57.58 37.98 13.50
N PRO A 15 -58.56 38.36 14.35
CA PRO A 15 -58.42 38.27 15.81
C PRO A 15 -58.60 36.85 16.36
N GLY A 16 -59.41 36.01 15.69
CA GLY A 16 -59.65 34.62 16.04
C GLY A 16 -59.11 33.63 15.01
N THR A 17 -59.48 32.35 15.15
CA THR A 17 -59.09 31.29 14.20
C THR A 17 -59.84 31.41 12.88
N GLN A 18 -59.09 31.46 11.78
CA GLN A 18 -59.57 31.27 10.41
C GLN A 18 -59.02 29.96 9.87
N ASN A 19 -59.87 29.18 9.20
CA ASN A 19 -59.50 27.92 8.57
C ASN A 19 -59.94 27.95 7.10
N VAL A 20 -59.02 27.67 6.19
CA VAL A 20 -59.29 27.56 4.76
C VAL A 20 -58.90 26.16 4.34
N ASP A 21 -59.89 25.34 4.00
CA ASP A 21 -59.69 24.01 3.46
C ASP A 21 -59.68 24.08 1.93
N PHE A 22 -58.58 23.67 1.30
CA PHE A 22 -58.45 23.66 -0.15
C PHE A 22 -59.01 22.38 -0.78
N ASN A 23 -59.27 21.33 0.01
CA ASN A 23 -59.89 20.11 -0.49
C ASN A 23 -61.38 20.26 -0.77
N ASP A 24 -62.04 21.28 -0.21
CA ASP A 24 -63.45 21.58 -0.46
C ASP A 24 -63.72 22.00 -1.92
N TYR A 25 -62.67 22.35 -2.67
CA TYR A 25 -62.76 22.77 -4.08
C TYR A 25 -62.31 21.63 -5.00
N GLN A 26 -63.23 21.12 -5.83
CA GLN A 26 -62.96 19.98 -6.72
C GLN A 26 -62.08 20.34 -7.94
N ASP A 27 -61.98 21.62 -8.28
CA ASP A 27 -61.18 22.12 -9.41
C ASP A 27 -59.79 22.62 -8.96
N ASN A 28 -58.79 22.48 -9.84
CA ASN A 28 -57.41 22.96 -9.61
C ASN A 28 -57.28 24.50 -9.66
N LEU A 29 -58.39 25.25 -9.80
CA LEU A 29 -58.42 26.70 -9.90
C LEU A 29 -59.52 27.26 -8.97
N PHE A 30 -59.14 28.16 -8.07
CA PHE A 30 -60.07 28.85 -7.17
C PHE A 30 -59.74 30.34 -7.10
N LEU A 31 -60.74 31.16 -6.81
CA LEU A 31 -60.62 32.63 -6.73
C LEU A 31 -60.82 33.11 -5.29
N ILE A 32 -59.81 33.75 -4.71
CA ILE A 32 -59.92 34.45 -3.43
C ILE A 32 -60.32 35.91 -3.71
N CYS A 33 -61.59 36.24 -3.53
CA CYS A 33 -62.13 37.60 -3.74
C CYS A 33 -62.47 38.30 -2.42
N GLY A 34 -62.56 39.64 -2.44
CA GLY A 34 -62.85 40.45 -1.25
C GLY A 34 -62.46 41.91 -1.45
N LYS A 35 -62.85 42.81 -0.53
CA LYS A 35 -62.48 44.23 -0.58
C LYS A 35 -60.96 44.42 -0.33
N THR A 36 -60.39 45.54 -0.76
CA THR A 36 -59.01 45.90 -0.38
C THR A 36 -58.91 45.96 1.15
N GLY A 37 -57.86 45.38 1.72
CA GLY A 37 -57.69 45.29 3.18
C GLY A 37 -58.43 44.12 3.86
N SER A 38 -59.17 43.28 3.13
CA SER A 38 -59.88 42.13 3.70
C SER A 38 -58.98 40.95 4.12
N GLY A 39 -57.66 41.12 4.10
CA GLY A 39 -56.71 40.07 4.49
C GLY A 39 -56.41 39.01 3.42
N LYS A 40 -56.76 39.21 2.13
CA LYS A 40 -56.44 38.23 1.07
C LYS A 40 -54.95 37.90 0.98
N THR A 41 -54.09 38.92 1.03
CA THR A 41 -52.63 38.76 1.03
C THR A 41 -52.14 38.01 2.27
N MET A 42 -52.88 38.09 3.39
CA MET A 42 -52.50 37.45 4.66
C MET A 42 -52.58 35.94 4.60
N ILE A 43 -53.43 35.37 3.74
CA ILE A 43 -53.48 33.93 3.50
C ILE A 43 -52.15 33.45 2.91
N PHE A 44 -51.62 34.19 1.94
CA PHE A 44 -50.33 33.90 1.32
C PHE A 44 -49.15 34.19 2.27
N ASP A 45 -49.23 35.26 3.07
CA ASP A 45 -48.25 35.53 4.13
C ASP A 45 -48.21 34.41 5.16
N ALA A 46 -49.38 33.86 5.53
CA ALA A 46 -49.49 32.74 6.46
C ALA A 46 -48.87 31.47 5.88
N MET A 47 -49.09 31.16 4.59
CA MET A 47 -48.44 30.03 3.92
C MET A 47 -46.91 30.17 3.92
N CYS A 48 -46.38 31.32 3.48
CA CYS A 48 -44.94 31.57 3.48
C CYS A 48 -44.36 31.54 4.90
N TYR A 49 -45.08 32.09 5.87
CA TYR A 49 -44.66 32.11 7.26
C TYR A 49 -44.60 30.70 7.84
N ALA A 50 -45.63 29.88 7.61
CA ALA A 50 -45.64 28.49 8.04
C ALA A 50 -44.45 27.72 7.44
N LEU A 51 -44.19 27.85 6.14
CA LEU A 51 -43.10 27.12 5.49
C LEU A 51 -41.70 27.61 5.93
N TYR A 52 -41.45 28.92 5.88
CA TYR A 52 -40.09 29.47 5.95
C TYR A 52 -39.84 30.42 7.12
N GLY A 53 -40.86 30.79 7.89
CA GLY A 53 -40.77 31.76 8.99
C GLY A 53 -40.74 33.22 8.52
N THR A 54 -41.00 33.49 7.24
CA THR A 54 -40.97 34.83 6.62
C THR A 54 -42.23 35.08 5.79
N THR A 55 -42.66 36.35 5.63
CA THR A 55 -43.90 36.71 4.91
C THR A 55 -43.73 36.76 3.40
N SER A 56 -44.81 36.76 2.62
CA SER A 56 -44.75 36.68 1.14
C SER A 56 -44.00 37.84 0.46
N GLY A 57 -43.94 39.02 1.07
CA GLY A 57 -43.21 40.18 0.52
C GLY A 57 -41.85 40.48 1.18
N ASP A 58 -41.36 39.61 2.08
CA ASP A 58 -40.15 39.84 2.92
C ASP A 58 -40.11 41.12 3.79
N MET A 59 -41.14 41.96 3.74
CA MET A 59 -41.16 43.25 4.42
C MET A 59 -41.51 43.16 5.91
N ARG A 60 -42.01 42.01 6.39
CA ARG A 60 -42.47 41.83 7.77
C ARG A 60 -41.85 40.60 8.42
N SER A 61 -41.48 40.76 9.68
CA SER A 61 -41.04 39.65 10.55
C SER A 61 -42.24 38.89 11.12
N GLY A 62 -42.05 37.63 11.51
CA GLY A 62 -43.12 36.81 12.09
C GLY A 62 -43.81 37.43 13.30
N SER A 63 -43.08 38.18 14.14
CA SER A 63 -43.64 38.87 15.30
C SER A 63 -44.58 40.03 14.91
N GLN A 64 -44.33 40.68 13.76
CA GLN A 64 -45.20 41.74 13.22
C GLN A 64 -46.49 41.19 12.59
N MET A 65 -46.63 39.87 12.49
CA MET A 65 -47.83 39.21 12.00
C MET A 65 -48.75 38.77 13.14
N CYS A 66 -48.40 39.01 14.41
CA CYS A 66 -49.35 38.85 15.51
C CYS A 66 -50.46 39.88 15.37
N SER A 67 -51.71 39.47 15.57
CA SER A 67 -52.84 40.40 15.51
C SER A 67 -52.75 41.43 16.63
N ASN A 68 -53.19 42.66 16.34
CA ASN A 68 -53.26 43.73 17.34
C ASN A 68 -54.52 43.65 18.21
N LEU A 69 -55.47 42.77 17.87
CA LEU A 69 -56.74 42.60 18.59
C LEU A 69 -57.04 41.10 18.85
N PRO A 70 -56.11 40.30 19.39
CA PRO A 70 -56.37 38.89 19.65
C PRO A 70 -57.47 38.73 20.72
N ASN A 71 -58.24 37.64 20.67
CA ASN A 71 -59.09 37.28 21.80
C ASN A 71 -58.20 36.96 23.02
N ALA A 72 -58.71 37.19 24.24
CA ALA A 72 -57.91 37.19 25.48
C ALA A 72 -57.07 35.91 25.70
N GLU A 73 -57.51 34.76 25.17
CA GLU A 73 -56.85 33.47 25.35
C GLU A 73 -56.04 33.00 24.13
N ASP A 74 -56.22 33.63 22.97
CA ASP A 74 -55.66 33.16 21.70
C ASP A 74 -54.14 33.40 21.62
N ILE A 75 -53.43 32.41 21.12
CA ILE A 75 -52.00 32.50 20.78
C ILE A 75 -51.90 32.62 19.27
N THR A 76 -51.08 33.55 18.79
CA THR A 76 -50.79 33.67 17.36
C THR A 76 -50.12 32.39 16.89
N GLU A 77 -50.73 31.69 15.93
CA GLU A 77 -50.16 30.49 15.35
C GLU A 77 -50.68 30.24 13.94
N VAL A 78 -49.88 29.53 13.16
CA VAL A 78 -50.22 29.16 11.78
C VAL A 78 -49.88 27.68 11.57
N SER A 79 -50.84 26.94 11.02
CA SER A 79 -50.66 25.56 10.56
C SER A 79 -50.95 25.48 9.08
N PHE A 80 -50.07 24.84 8.32
CA PHE A 80 -50.24 24.65 6.89
C PHE A 80 -49.99 23.20 6.49
N ASP A 81 -51.01 22.59 5.91
CA ASP A 81 -51.02 21.22 5.42
C ASP A 81 -50.88 21.24 3.90
N PHE A 82 -49.96 20.43 3.35
CA PHE A 82 -49.72 20.34 1.93
C PHE A 82 -49.26 18.94 1.50
N GLU A 83 -49.34 18.65 0.21
CA GLU A 83 -48.94 17.38 -0.38
C GLU A 83 -47.80 17.54 -1.39
N ILE A 84 -46.83 16.61 -1.36
CA ILE A 84 -45.74 16.49 -2.34
C ILE A 84 -45.60 15.01 -2.71
N ALA A 85 -45.70 14.70 -4.00
CA ALA A 85 -45.50 13.35 -4.54
C ALA A 85 -46.32 12.26 -3.80
N GLY A 86 -47.59 12.56 -3.46
CA GLY A 86 -48.49 11.62 -2.79
C GLY A 86 -48.30 11.51 -1.27
N ARG A 87 -47.44 12.34 -0.66
CA ARG A 87 -47.23 12.38 0.80
C ARG A 87 -47.70 13.70 1.37
N SER A 88 -48.40 13.65 2.50
CA SER A 88 -48.97 14.81 3.18
C SER A 88 -48.09 15.26 4.34
N TYR A 89 -47.92 16.56 4.48
CA TYR A 89 -47.09 17.17 5.52
C TYR A 89 -47.84 18.31 6.20
N ARG A 90 -47.56 18.53 7.48
CA ARG A 90 -48.06 19.66 8.27
C ARG A 90 -46.89 20.46 8.81
N VAL A 91 -46.91 21.77 8.60
CA VAL A 91 -45.98 22.68 9.28
C VAL A 91 -46.76 23.59 10.22
N HIS A 92 -46.41 23.56 11.49
CA HIS A 92 -47.00 24.38 12.56
C HIS A 92 -45.95 25.36 13.08
N ARG A 93 -46.28 26.66 13.13
CA ARG A 93 -45.38 27.70 13.65
C ARG A 93 -46.09 28.68 14.57
N ARG A 94 -45.38 29.09 15.62
CA ARG A 94 -45.78 30.19 16.51
C ARG A 94 -44.72 31.29 16.46
N PRO A 95 -45.06 32.55 16.14
CA PRO A 95 -44.12 33.65 16.26
C PRO A 95 -43.80 33.97 17.71
N LYS A 96 -42.65 34.63 17.90
CA LYS A 96 -42.32 35.25 19.18
C LYS A 96 -43.37 36.33 19.47
N GLN A 97 -44.05 36.21 20.61
CA GLN A 97 -45.15 37.09 21.01
C GLN A 97 -45.21 37.26 22.52
N THR A 98 -45.88 38.31 22.98
CA THR A 98 -46.17 38.52 24.41
C THR A 98 -47.64 38.21 24.66
N LYS A 99 -47.94 37.41 25.68
CA LYS A 99 -49.30 37.07 26.10
C LYS A 99 -49.55 37.53 27.54
N PRO A 100 -50.75 37.99 27.92
CA PRO A 100 -51.11 38.21 29.32
C PRO A 100 -50.93 36.92 30.16
N LYS A 101 -50.53 37.06 31.42
CA LYS A 101 -50.43 35.91 32.33
C LYS A 101 -51.81 35.30 32.58
N PRO A 102 -51.96 33.96 32.61
CA PRO A 102 -53.25 33.31 32.86
C PRO A 102 -53.91 33.70 34.18
N ASN A 103 -53.13 33.99 35.24
CA ASN A 103 -53.62 34.24 36.60
C ASN A 103 -52.90 35.42 37.31
N GLY A 104 -52.63 36.54 36.64
CA GLY A 104 -52.03 37.71 37.30
C GLY A 104 -51.79 38.92 36.40
N GLU A 105 -51.34 40.03 36.98
CA GLU A 105 -50.94 41.23 36.22
C GLU A 105 -49.58 41.04 35.53
N GLY A 106 -49.50 41.41 34.24
CA GLY A 106 -48.28 41.38 33.43
C GLY A 106 -48.32 40.41 32.24
N THR A 107 -47.24 40.40 31.44
CA THR A 107 -47.12 39.60 30.21
C THR A 107 -46.03 38.51 30.32
N VAL A 108 -46.16 37.45 29.53
CA VAL A 108 -45.21 36.35 29.36
C VAL A 108 -44.77 36.30 27.90
N ASN A 109 -43.47 36.11 27.68
CA ASN A 109 -42.91 35.91 26.34
C ASN A 109 -43.10 34.45 25.90
N VAL A 110 -43.81 34.26 24.80
CA VAL A 110 -43.86 33.00 24.06
C VAL A 110 -42.73 33.04 23.02
N GLN A 111 -41.86 32.04 23.03
CA GLN A 111 -40.75 31.93 22.08
C GLN A 111 -41.24 31.48 20.71
N HIS A 112 -40.43 31.75 19.69
CA HIS A 112 -40.71 31.25 18.35
C HIS A 112 -40.54 29.72 18.30
N THR A 113 -41.60 29.00 17.95
CA THR A 113 -41.56 27.54 17.75
C THR A 113 -41.96 27.18 16.33
N ALA A 114 -41.45 26.05 15.83
CA ALA A 114 -41.80 25.53 14.52
C ALA A 114 -41.63 24.01 14.52
N ASN A 115 -42.64 23.30 14.04
CA ASN A 115 -42.63 21.85 13.92
C ASN A 115 -43.08 21.46 12.50
N VAL A 116 -42.48 20.41 11.94
CA VAL A 116 -42.94 19.79 10.68
C VAL A 116 -43.19 18.31 10.90
N TYR A 117 -44.32 17.84 10.39
CA TYR A 117 -44.80 16.46 10.55
C TYR A 117 -45.09 15.85 9.17
N GLU A 118 -44.84 14.55 9.02
CA GLU A 118 -45.38 13.73 7.92
C GLU A 118 -46.68 13.07 8.40
N LEU A 119 -47.78 13.30 7.67
CA LEU A 119 -49.12 12.81 8.03
C LEU A 119 -49.36 11.44 7.39
N ALA A 120 -49.87 10.48 8.16
CA ALA A 120 -50.23 9.16 7.62
C ALA A 120 -51.45 9.26 6.68
N SER A 121 -51.40 8.51 5.57
CA SER A 121 -52.29 8.60 4.39
C SER A 121 -53.79 8.31 4.61
N SER A 122 -54.26 8.15 5.85
CA SER A 122 -55.66 7.78 6.17
C SER A 122 -56.35 8.62 7.25
N SER A 123 -55.79 9.73 7.72
CA SER A 123 -56.44 10.56 8.76
C SER A 123 -57.08 11.83 8.18
N THR A 124 -58.29 11.71 7.64
CA THR A 124 -59.13 12.86 7.23
C THR A 124 -59.89 13.53 8.37
N GLU A 125 -59.73 13.09 9.63
CA GLU A 125 -60.45 13.70 10.75
C GLU A 125 -59.51 14.00 11.93
N ALA A 126 -59.45 15.29 12.30
CA ALA A 126 -59.17 15.82 13.63
C ALA A 126 -58.07 15.18 14.52
N ALA A 127 -57.00 14.63 13.95
CA ALA A 127 -55.82 14.26 14.74
C ALA A 127 -54.92 15.49 14.94
N GLU A 128 -55.04 16.14 16.10
CA GLU A 128 -54.10 17.18 16.54
C GLU A 128 -52.68 16.63 16.80
N GLU A 129 -52.45 15.31 16.76
CA GLU A 129 -51.15 14.67 17.08
C GLU A 129 -50.76 13.46 16.19
N GLY A 130 -51.30 13.34 14.98
CA GLY A 130 -51.23 12.10 14.18
C GLY A 130 -50.15 11.96 13.11
N GLY A 131 -48.97 12.57 13.26
CA GLY A 131 -47.91 12.51 12.24
C GLY A 131 -46.51 12.30 12.80
N GLU A 132 -45.61 11.73 12.00
CA GLU A 132 -44.19 11.56 12.37
C GLU A 132 -43.51 12.93 12.39
N LEU A 133 -42.94 13.31 13.55
CA LEU A 133 -42.25 14.59 13.71
C LEU A 133 -40.90 14.55 12.98
N LEU A 134 -40.77 15.34 11.92
CA LEU A 134 -39.56 15.41 11.09
C LEU A 134 -38.53 16.42 11.61
N ALA A 135 -38.98 17.54 12.21
CA ALA A 135 -38.12 18.54 12.85
C ALA A 135 -38.93 19.44 13.80
N SER A 136 -38.29 19.95 14.86
CA SER A 136 -38.95 20.73 15.94
C SER A 136 -38.29 22.07 16.29
N ARG A 137 -37.16 22.41 15.64
CA ARG A 137 -36.49 23.72 15.82
C ARG A 137 -36.69 24.61 14.60
N PRO A 138 -36.92 25.93 14.75
CA PRO A 138 -37.13 26.85 13.62
C PRO A 138 -36.14 26.77 12.45
N THR A 139 -34.85 26.58 12.75
CA THR A 139 -33.78 26.42 11.75
C THR A 139 -33.86 25.05 11.06
N GLU A 140 -34.01 23.98 11.83
CA GLU A 140 -34.15 22.61 11.33
C GLU A 140 -35.42 22.46 10.47
N VAL A 141 -36.54 23.03 10.90
CA VAL A 141 -37.79 23.05 10.12
C VAL A 141 -37.60 23.82 8.81
N LYS A 142 -36.92 24.97 8.83
CA LYS A 142 -36.63 25.72 7.60
C LYS A 142 -35.79 24.89 6.62
N GLN A 143 -34.74 24.22 7.10
CA GLN A 143 -33.91 23.35 6.28
C GLN A 143 -34.72 22.16 5.76
N LYS A 144 -35.53 21.52 6.61
CA LYS A 144 -36.35 20.37 6.22
C LYS A 144 -37.38 20.74 5.16
N VAL A 145 -38.02 21.91 5.30
CA VAL A 145 -38.95 22.43 4.29
C VAL A 145 -38.22 22.74 2.97
N GLN A 146 -36.99 23.27 3.02
CA GLN A 146 -36.17 23.47 1.82
C GLN A 146 -35.80 22.15 1.14
N GLU A 147 -35.45 21.11 1.90
CA GLU A 147 -35.19 19.77 1.38
C GLU A 147 -36.44 19.16 0.74
N LEU A 148 -37.61 19.29 1.38
CA LEU A 148 -38.87 18.73 0.90
C LEU A 148 -39.39 19.43 -0.36
N LEU A 149 -39.35 20.77 -0.39
CA LEU A 149 -39.88 21.57 -1.51
C LEU A 149 -38.86 21.82 -2.62
N GLY A 150 -37.56 21.72 -2.33
CA GLY A 150 -36.48 22.06 -3.26
C GLY A 150 -36.30 23.57 -3.48
N PHE A 151 -36.96 24.42 -2.68
CA PHE A 151 -36.94 25.87 -2.82
C PHE A 151 -36.64 26.57 -1.49
N GLU A 152 -35.82 27.62 -1.55
CA GLU A 152 -35.70 28.62 -0.49
C GLU A 152 -36.89 29.60 -0.50
N ALA A 153 -37.06 30.35 0.59
CA ALA A 153 -38.18 31.29 0.74
C ALA A 153 -38.30 32.30 -0.42
N ALA A 154 -37.17 32.85 -0.88
CA ALA A 154 -37.14 33.80 -1.99
C ALA A 154 -37.57 33.14 -3.32
N GLN A 155 -37.17 31.89 -3.53
CA GLN A 155 -37.47 31.13 -4.75
C GLN A 155 -38.92 30.66 -4.75
N PHE A 156 -39.44 30.23 -3.59
CA PHE A 156 -40.85 29.87 -3.43
C PHE A 156 -41.79 31.02 -3.81
N ARG A 157 -41.45 32.26 -3.44
CA ARG A 157 -42.16 33.50 -3.80
C ARG A 157 -41.97 33.97 -5.24
N GLN A 158 -41.12 33.31 -6.02
CA GLN A 158 -40.95 33.60 -7.44
C GLN A 158 -41.66 32.57 -8.32
N VAL A 159 -41.83 31.35 -7.81
CA VAL A 159 -42.23 30.17 -8.60
C VAL A 159 -43.61 29.66 -8.22
N VAL A 160 -43.92 29.59 -6.92
CA VAL A 160 -45.17 28.97 -6.42
C VAL A 160 -46.20 30.03 -6.03
N LEU A 161 -45.75 31.06 -5.34
CA LEU A 161 -46.53 32.25 -5.06
C LEU A 161 -45.99 33.37 -5.93
N ILE A 162 -46.85 34.10 -6.64
CA ILE A 162 -46.44 35.27 -7.43
C ILE A 162 -47.05 36.52 -6.76
N PRO A 163 -46.33 37.21 -5.87
CA PRO A 163 -46.80 38.44 -5.24
C PRO A 163 -47.10 39.51 -6.28
N GLN A 164 -48.05 40.38 -5.97
CA GLN A 164 -48.43 41.49 -6.84
C GLN A 164 -47.24 42.43 -7.05
N GLY A 165 -46.71 42.47 -8.28
CA GLY A 165 -45.57 43.32 -8.68
C GLY A 165 -44.26 42.57 -8.96
N ASP A 166 -44.03 41.41 -8.35
CA ASP A 166 -42.75 40.67 -8.45
C ASP A 166 -42.60 39.87 -9.75
N PHE A 167 -43.69 39.52 -10.43
CA PHE A 167 -43.63 38.90 -11.76
C PHE A 167 -42.93 39.80 -12.79
N ARG A 168 -43.14 41.12 -12.67
CA ARG A 168 -42.47 42.09 -13.56
C ARG A 168 -40.95 42.03 -13.40
N ARG A 169 -40.46 41.79 -12.18
CA ARG A 169 -39.03 41.71 -11.87
C ARG A 169 -38.36 40.51 -12.54
N LEU A 170 -39.03 39.36 -12.63
CA LEU A 170 -38.55 38.20 -13.39
C LEU A 170 -38.43 38.51 -14.90
N LEU A 171 -39.43 39.20 -15.46
CA LEU A 171 -39.44 39.58 -16.87
C LEU A 171 -38.38 40.66 -17.19
N THR A 172 -38.14 41.58 -16.26
CA THR A 172 -37.20 42.70 -16.44
C THR A 172 -35.79 42.44 -15.88
N ALA A 173 -35.54 41.30 -15.25
CA ALA A 173 -34.23 40.93 -14.71
C ALA A 173 -33.15 40.91 -15.82
N SER A 174 -31.92 41.27 -15.46
CA SER A 174 -30.75 41.14 -16.34
C SER A 174 -30.48 39.67 -16.68
N SER A 175 -29.68 39.41 -17.72
CA SER A 175 -29.35 38.03 -18.14
C SER A 175 -28.79 37.20 -16.97
N ASP A 176 -27.90 37.78 -16.18
CA ASP A 176 -27.24 37.10 -15.04
C ASP A 176 -28.21 36.84 -13.88
N GLU A 177 -29.10 37.79 -13.57
CA GLU A 177 -30.12 37.62 -12.53
C GLU A 177 -31.16 36.56 -12.96
N ARG A 178 -31.57 36.60 -14.22
CA ARG A 178 -32.48 35.61 -14.79
C ARG A 178 -31.85 34.22 -14.80
N GLU A 179 -30.57 34.10 -15.17
CA GLU A 179 -29.83 32.85 -15.12
C GLU A 179 -29.78 32.27 -13.71
N LYS A 180 -29.50 33.10 -12.68
CA LYS A 180 -29.53 32.67 -11.28
C LYS A 180 -30.90 32.12 -10.87
N ILE A 181 -31.98 32.79 -11.27
CA ILE A 181 -33.35 32.34 -10.97
C ILE A 181 -33.65 31.01 -11.68
N LEU A 182 -33.32 30.89 -12.96
CA LEU A 182 -33.55 29.68 -13.76
C LEU A 182 -32.69 28.50 -13.30
N LYS A 183 -31.46 28.76 -12.85
CA LYS A 183 -30.57 27.74 -12.30
C LYS A 183 -31.17 27.04 -11.09
N VAL A 184 -31.87 27.80 -10.24
CA VAL A 184 -32.59 27.23 -9.11
C VAL A 184 -33.87 26.55 -9.58
N LEU A 185 -34.68 27.21 -10.43
CA LEU A 185 -35.96 26.66 -10.90
C LEU A 185 -35.80 25.27 -11.53
N PHE A 186 -34.74 25.06 -12.32
CA PHE A 186 -34.44 23.80 -12.97
C PHE A 186 -33.44 22.93 -12.19
N ASN A 187 -33.07 23.33 -10.97
CA ASN A 187 -32.12 22.64 -10.10
C ASN A 187 -30.80 22.28 -10.80
N THR A 188 -30.24 23.22 -11.57
CA THR A 188 -28.98 23.03 -12.31
C THR A 188 -27.74 23.46 -11.52
N SER A 189 -27.89 23.76 -10.22
CA SER A 189 -26.81 24.07 -9.29
C SER A 189 -25.73 22.98 -9.22
N LEU A 190 -26.13 21.72 -9.41
CA LEU A 190 -25.23 20.56 -9.51
C LEU A 190 -24.18 20.73 -10.62
N TYR A 191 -24.57 21.26 -11.78
CA TYR A 191 -23.65 21.42 -12.91
C TYR A 191 -22.60 22.50 -12.64
N SER A 192 -22.96 23.57 -11.92
CA SER A 192 -22.01 24.60 -11.51
C SER A 192 -20.95 24.06 -10.54
N GLN A 193 -21.35 23.17 -9.61
CA GLN A 193 -20.40 22.52 -8.70
C GLN A 193 -19.42 21.60 -9.44
N ILE A 194 -19.91 20.87 -10.45
CA ILE A 194 -19.06 20.02 -11.30
C ILE A 194 -18.06 20.88 -12.08
N GLU A 195 -18.51 21.99 -12.66
CA GLU A 195 -17.64 22.90 -13.41
C GLU A 195 -16.51 23.47 -12.54
N GLU A 196 -16.84 23.91 -11.33
CA GLU A 196 -15.87 24.48 -10.39
C GLU A 196 -14.85 23.43 -9.92
N ALA A 197 -15.30 22.20 -9.63
CA ALA A 197 -14.43 21.08 -9.27
C ALA A 197 -13.46 20.72 -10.41
N LEU A 198 -13.95 20.73 -11.66
CA LEU A 198 -13.11 20.46 -12.83
C LEU A 198 -12.09 21.58 -13.06
N ARG A 199 -12.48 22.86 -12.94
CA ARG A 199 -11.55 23.99 -13.05
C ARG A 199 -10.43 23.89 -12.01
N LYS A 200 -10.77 23.58 -10.76
CA LYS A 200 -9.78 23.40 -9.70
C LYS A 200 -8.78 22.29 -10.03
N ARG A 201 -9.28 21.15 -10.51
CA ARG A 201 -8.44 20.00 -10.86
C ARG A 201 -7.49 20.28 -12.01
N VAL A 202 -7.87 21.11 -12.99
CA VAL A 202 -6.98 21.55 -14.08
C VAL A 202 -5.84 22.39 -13.54
N VAL A 203 -6.13 23.35 -12.65
CA VAL A 203 -5.10 24.20 -12.03
C VAL A 203 -4.12 23.37 -11.19
N ASP A 204 -4.63 22.41 -10.41
CA ASP A 204 -3.78 21.55 -9.57
C ASP A 204 -2.85 20.67 -10.42
N LEU A 205 -3.36 20.08 -11.51
CA LEU A 205 -2.56 19.26 -12.43
C LEU A 205 -1.49 20.06 -13.17
N ASP A 206 -1.80 21.29 -13.60
CA ASP A 206 -0.83 22.17 -14.25
C ASP A 206 0.32 22.54 -13.30
N SER A 207 -0.01 22.82 -12.04
CA SER A 207 0.99 23.04 -10.98
C SER A 207 1.89 21.82 -10.76
N GLU A 208 1.35 20.61 -10.73
CA GLU A 208 2.13 19.38 -10.58
C GLU A 208 3.05 19.16 -11.79
N CYS A 209 2.54 19.37 -13.00
CA CYS A 209 3.32 19.25 -14.23
C CYS A 209 4.53 20.21 -14.22
N GLN A 210 4.30 21.48 -13.86
CA GLN A 210 5.38 22.47 -13.76
C GLN A 210 6.44 22.09 -12.72
N LYS A 211 6.05 21.52 -11.58
CA LYS A 211 7.01 21.03 -10.56
C LYS A 211 7.89 19.90 -11.11
N VAL A 212 7.30 18.93 -11.80
CA VAL A 212 8.05 17.81 -12.40
C VAL A 212 9.01 18.32 -13.48
N LEU A 213 8.56 19.24 -14.35
CA LEU A 213 9.43 19.85 -15.36
C LEU A 213 10.59 20.65 -14.73
N THR A 214 10.33 21.37 -13.64
CA THR A 214 11.36 22.12 -12.91
C THR A 214 12.40 21.16 -12.31
N GLN A 215 11.95 20.08 -11.66
CA GLN A 215 12.82 19.04 -11.10
C GLN A 215 13.64 18.33 -12.18
N GLN A 216 13.03 18.01 -13.33
CA GLN A 216 13.74 17.42 -14.46
C GLN A 216 14.87 18.34 -14.95
N GLY A 217 14.60 19.65 -15.07
CA GLY A 217 15.61 20.64 -15.46
C GLY A 217 16.71 20.84 -14.42
N GLU A 218 16.39 20.73 -13.13
CA GLU A 218 17.40 20.74 -12.05
C GLU A 218 18.29 19.50 -12.11
N CYS A 219 17.72 18.29 -12.19
CA CYS A 219 18.50 17.05 -12.30
C CYS A 219 19.39 17.02 -13.54
N LEU A 220 18.94 17.56 -14.67
CA LEU A 220 19.75 17.69 -15.88
C LEU A 220 20.92 18.65 -15.69
N ARG A 221 20.70 19.81 -15.05
CA ARG A 221 21.78 20.78 -14.75
C ARG A 221 22.80 20.24 -13.75
N ASP A 222 22.39 19.47 -12.75
CA ASP A 222 23.30 18.87 -11.75
C ASP A 222 24.34 17.94 -12.38
N VAL A 223 23.97 17.28 -13.48
CA VAL A 223 24.84 16.39 -14.26
C VAL A 223 25.45 17.07 -15.50
N GLY A 224 25.24 18.38 -15.67
CA GLY A 224 25.77 19.15 -16.79
C GLY A 224 25.14 18.84 -18.14
N ALA A 225 23.95 18.23 -18.17
CA ALA A 225 23.18 17.94 -19.38
C ALA A 225 22.18 19.07 -19.66
N GLU A 226 22.05 19.51 -20.91
CA GLU A 226 21.01 20.45 -21.32
C GLU A 226 19.67 19.75 -21.60
N ASN A 227 19.71 18.48 -21.99
CA ASN A 227 18.53 17.67 -22.28
C ASN A 227 18.75 16.17 -22.01
N ALA A 228 17.67 15.38 -22.10
CA ALA A 228 17.71 13.94 -21.83
C ALA A 228 18.56 13.15 -22.85
N GLU A 229 18.66 13.61 -24.10
CA GLU A 229 19.46 12.94 -25.14
C GLU A 229 20.96 13.08 -24.86
N GLU A 230 21.40 14.27 -24.44
CA GLU A 230 22.78 14.54 -24.04
C GLU A 230 23.19 13.77 -22.78
N LEU A 231 22.26 13.59 -21.82
CA LEU A 231 22.48 12.74 -20.66
C LEU A 231 22.69 11.26 -21.06
N GLU A 232 21.91 10.75 -22.02
CA GLU A 232 22.08 9.38 -22.51
C GLU A 232 23.42 9.18 -23.21
N GLU A 233 23.88 10.17 -23.97
CA GLU A 233 25.20 10.17 -24.62
C GLU A 233 26.33 10.17 -23.58
N MET A 234 26.29 11.08 -22.59
CA MET A 234 27.26 11.12 -21.49
C MET A 234 27.30 9.82 -20.68
N MET A 235 26.15 9.20 -20.43
CA MET A 235 26.09 7.88 -19.79
C MET A 235 26.71 6.77 -20.64
N GLY A 236 26.60 6.87 -21.96
CA GLY A 236 27.27 5.98 -22.92
C GLY A 236 28.79 6.10 -22.83
N ASP A 237 29.31 7.33 -22.82
CA ASP A 237 30.74 7.63 -22.74
C ASP A 237 31.35 7.25 -21.39
N LEU A 238 30.65 7.51 -20.29
CA LEU A 238 31.08 7.06 -18.95
C LEU A 238 31.14 5.53 -18.84
N LYS A 239 30.24 4.80 -19.52
CA LYS A 239 30.28 3.34 -19.56
C LYS A 239 31.44 2.82 -20.41
N SER A 240 31.76 3.46 -21.52
CA SER A 240 32.87 3.05 -22.39
C SER A 240 34.21 3.28 -21.69
N THR A 241 34.43 4.48 -21.15
CA THR A 241 35.62 4.82 -20.35
C THR A 241 35.75 3.95 -19.10
N GLY A 242 34.65 3.67 -18.39
CA GLY A 242 34.65 2.75 -17.25
C GLY A 242 35.06 1.32 -17.62
N LYS A 243 34.68 0.81 -18.81
CA LYS A 243 35.14 -0.49 -19.32
C LYS A 243 36.63 -0.49 -19.63
N GLU A 244 37.14 0.59 -20.22
CA GLU A 244 38.57 0.74 -20.52
C GLU A 244 39.43 0.81 -19.26
N LEU A 245 39.01 1.61 -18.27
CA LEU A 245 39.68 1.71 -16.96
C LEU A 245 39.72 0.36 -16.24
N ARG A 246 38.63 -0.42 -16.25
CA ARG A 246 38.63 -1.77 -15.66
C ARG A 246 39.60 -2.71 -16.36
N LYS A 247 39.70 -2.66 -17.69
CA LYS A 247 40.70 -3.45 -18.44
C LYS A 247 42.12 -3.03 -18.09
N ALA A 248 42.38 -1.74 -17.94
CA ALA A 248 43.68 -1.21 -17.52
C ALA A 248 44.02 -1.65 -16.09
N GLN A 249 43.06 -1.59 -15.16
CA GLN A 249 43.21 -2.04 -13.78
C GLN A 249 43.52 -3.54 -13.71
N ALA A 250 42.80 -4.38 -14.46
CA ALA A 250 43.06 -5.82 -14.51
C ALA A 250 44.49 -6.13 -15.00
N LYS A 251 44.93 -5.47 -16.09
CA LYS A 251 46.30 -5.60 -16.59
C LYS A 251 47.36 -5.12 -15.59
N ALA A 252 47.07 -4.07 -14.84
CA ALA A 252 47.96 -3.58 -13.79
C ALA A 252 48.04 -4.58 -12.61
N GLY A 253 46.91 -5.18 -12.22
CA GLY A 253 46.84 -6.23 -11.21
C GLY A 253 47.67 -7.47 -11.57
N GLU A 254 47.51 -7.99 -12.80
CA GLU A 254 48.31 -9.13 -13.29
C GLU A 254 49.82 -8.83 -13.31
N ARG A 255 50.20 -7.59 -13.64
CA ARG A 255 51.62 -7.16 -13.58
C ARG A 255 52.12 -7.11 -12.15
N PHE A 256 51.30 -6.61 -11.22
CA PHE A 256 51.64 -6.55 -9.81
C PHE A 256 51.83 -7.94 -9.21
N GLU A 257 50.93 -8.89 -9.47
CA GLU A 257 51.07 -10.28 -9.02
C GLU A 257 52.39 -10.90 -9.52
N LYS A 258 52.69 -10.77 -10.82
CA LYS A 258 53.95 -11.28 -11.39
C LYS A 258 55.20 -10.66 -10.76
N ILE A 259 55.15 -9.38 -10.40
CA ILE A 259 56.25 -8.70 -9.70
C ILE A 259 56.35 -9.21 -8.27
N ASN A 260 55.22 -9.39 -7.58
CA ASN A 260 55.17 -9.87 -6.22
C ASN A 260 55.69 -11.32 -6.10
N ASP A 261 55.33 -12.20 -7.04
CA ASP A 261 55.82 -13.59 -7.09
C ASP A 261 57.34 -13.65 -7.30
N LYS A 262 57.86 -12.79 -8.21
CA LYS A 262 59.30 -12.67 -8.41
C LYS A 262 59.98 -12.14 -7.15
N PHE A 263 59.39 -11.15 -6.49
CA PHE A 263 59.93 -10.57 -5.27
C PHE A 263 59.96 -11.59 -4.13
N SER A 264 58.89 -12.36 -3.92
CA SER A 264 58.85 -13.41 -2.90
C SER A 264 59.87 -14.52 -3.17
N LEU A 265 60.05 -14.92 -4.43
CA LEU A 265 61.07 -15.91 -4.80
C LEU A 265 62.48 -15.35 -4.55
N THR A 266 62.72 -14.09 -4.93
CA THR A 266 64.01 -13.42 -4.74
C THR A 266 64.33 -13.27 -3.26
N LYS A 267 63.33 -12.93 -2.45
CA LYS A 267 63.45 -12.87 -0.99
C LYS A 267 63.80 -14.23 -0.39
N SER A 268 63.10 -15.30 -0.78
CA SER A 268 63.41 -16.65 -0.29
C SER A 268 64.82 -17.11 -0.69
N VAL A 269 65.28 -16.76 -1.88
CA VAL A 269 66.67 -17.04 -2.31
C VAL A 269 67.66 -16.24 -1.48
N HIS A 270 67.39 -14.96 -1.23
CA HIS A 270 68.24 -14.11 -0.38
C HIS A 270 68.33 -14.64 1.06
N ASP A 271 67.21 -15.04 1.65
CA ASP A 271 67.16 -15.64 2.99
C ASP A 271 68.03 -16.91 3.06
N LYS A 272 67.99 -17.77 2.03
CA LYS A 272 68.86 -18.96 1.94
C LYS A 272 70.35 -18.63 1.78
N PHE A 273 70.69 -17.54 1.08
CA PHE A 273 72.08 -17.08 1.00
C PHE A 273 72.57 -16.58 2.37
N MET A 274 71.72 -15.87 3.13
CA MET A 274 72.06 -15.45 4.49
C MET A 274 72.26 -16.67 5.42
N GLU A 275 71.38 -17.67 5.35
CA GLU A 275 71.54 -18.92 6.11
C GLU A 275 72.84 -19.67 5.76
N LEU A 276 73.27 -19.61 4.48
CA LEU A 276 74.50 -20.24 4.02
C LEU A 276 75.74 -19.48 4.53
N ASP A 277 75.73 -18.15 4.50
CA ASP A 277 76.80 -17.33 5.08
C ASP A 277 76.91 -17.58 6.60
N ASP A 278 75.79 -17.58 7.33
CA ASP A 278 75.76 -17.87 8.76
C ASP A 278 76.31 -19.28 9.08
N ALA A 279 75.95 -20.28 8.27
CA ALA A 279 76.44 -21.65 8.42
C ALA A 279 77.94 -21.79 8.09
N GLN A 280 78.44 -21.02 7.13
CA GLN A 280 79.88 -20.97 6.80
C GLN A 280 80.69 -20.33 7.93
N ASP A 281 80.19 -19.22 8.49
CA ASP A 281 80.80 -18.56 9.65
C ASP A 281 80.85 -19.51 10.86
N GLU A 282 79.77 -20.25 11.12
CA GLU A 282 79.71 -21.24 12.21
C GLU A 282 80.64 -22.43 11.96
N GLN A 283 80.74 -22.93 10.72
CA GLN A 283 81.69 -23.97 10.35
C GLN A 283 83.13 -23.50 10.58
N GLN A 284 83.45 -22.25 10.24
CA GLN A 284 84.79 -21.70 10.43
C GLN A 284 85.15 -21.54 11.91
N LYS A 285 84.19 -21.15 12.76
CA LYS A 285 84.36 -21.14 14.22
C LYS A 285 84.62 -22.54 14.77
N LEU A 286 83.80 -23.53 14.40
CA LEU A 286 83.96 -24.92 14.85
C LEU A 286 85.29 -25.54 14.37
N ALA A 287 85.76 -25.20 13.17
CA ALA A 287 87.07 -25.61 12.68
C ALA A 287 88.22 -24.96 13.48
N GLY A 288 88.05 -23.72 13.96
CA GLY A 288 88.97 -23.08 14.90
C GLY A 288 89.00 -23.77 16.26
N GLU A 289 87.85 -24.22 16.76
CA GLU A 289 87.74 -24.97 18.02
C GLU A 289 88.32 -26.39 17.91
N GLN A 290 88.31 -27.03 16.74
CA GLN A 290 88.94 -28.34 16.51
C GLN A 290 90.44 -28.33 16.81
N ALA A 291 91.15 -27.24 16.53
CA ALA A 291 92.57 -27.11 16.88
C ALA A 291 92.78 -27.09 18.41
N ALA A 292 91.91 -26.38 19.14
CA ALA A 292 91.93 -26.35 20.60
C ALA A 292 91.57 -27.71 21.22
N PHE A 293 90.63 -28.45 20.64
CA PHE A 293 90.31 -29.82 21.07
C PHE A 293 91.47 -30.80 20.81
N ALA A 294 92.19 -30.65 19.70
CA ALA A 294 93.36 -31.47 19.40
C ALA A 294 94.51 -31.21 20.38
N GLU A 295 94.77 -29.95 20.74
CA GLU A 295 95.74 -29.60 21.81
C GLU A 295 95.33 -30.20 23.16
N LEU A 296 94.03 -30.12 23.52
CA LEU A 296 93.52 -30.67 24.76
C LEU A 296 93.60 -32.22 24.80
N GLU A 297 93.39 -32.89 23.67
CA GLU A 297 93.60 -34.33 23.54
C GLU A 297 95.08 -34.69 23.71
N GLU A 298 95.99 -33.93 23.09
CA GLU A 298 97.43 -34.15 23.24
C GLU A 298 97.88 -33.96 24.70
N GLU A 299 97.40 -32.91 25.36
CA GLU A 299 97.63 -32.65 26.79
C GLU A 299 97.08 -33.80 27.66
N MET A 300 95.92 -34.36 27.31
CA MET A 300 95.34 -35.52 27.98
C MET A 300 96.19 -36.79 27.76
N THR A 301 96.77 -36.99 26.58
CA THR A 301 97.68 -38.12 26.32
C THR A 301 99.00 -37.99 27.09
N LEU A 302 99.53 -36.77 27.21
CA LEU A 302 100.70 -36.48 28.05
C LEU A 302 100.39 -36.72 29.52
N ALA A 303 99.23 -36.29 30.01
CA ALA A 303 98.78 -36.55 31.38
C ALA A 303 98.61 -38.05 31.67
N LYS A 304 98.05 -38.82 30.74
CA LYS A 304 97.95 -40.30 30.85
C LYS A 304 99.32 -40.98 30.81
N ARG A 305 100.27 -40.48 30.02
CA ARG A 305 101.67 -40.94 30.03
C ARG A 305 102.36 -40.62 31.36
N ALA A 306 102.16 -39.43 31.91
CA ALA A 306 102.70 -39.06 33.22
C ALA A 306 102.13 -39.96 34.34
N GLN A 307 100.83 -40.28 34.28
CA GLN A 307 100.19 -41.23 35.19
C GLN A 307 100.87 -42.61 35.16
N SER A 308 101.29 -43.10 33.99
CA SER A 308 101.97 -44.41 33.86
C SER A 308 103.41 -44.45 34.41
N ILE A 309 104.02 -43.29 34.70
CA ILE A 309 105.36 -43.19 35.32
C ILE A 309 105.26 -43.18 36.85
N GLY A 310 104.09 -42.84 37.41
CA GLY A 310 103.83 -42.89 38.85
C GLY A 310 104.08 -44.27 39.46
N ASP A 311 103.61 -45.32 38.78
CA ASP A 311 103.74 -46.71 39.24
C ASP A 311 105.21 -47.19 39.24
N VAL A 312 106.05 -46.64 38.36
CA VAL A 312 107.49 -46.98 38.27
C VAL A 312 108.32 -46.20 39.29
N ALA A 313 107.93 -44.97 39.61
CA ALA A 313 108.53 -44.19 40.69
C ALA A 313 108.26 -44.84 42.05
N THR A 314 107.02 -45.27 42.31
CA THR A 314 106.67 -46.02 43.53
C THR A 314 107.40 -47.37 43.62
N ALA A 315 107.59 -48.07 42.49
CA ALA A 315 108.35 -49.34 42.47
C ALA A 315 109.88 -49.14 42.64
N ASN A 316 110.40 -47.95 42.35
CA ASN A 316 111.82 -47.62 42.56
C ASN A 316 112.08 -47.19 44.01
N ASP A 317 111.14 -46.46 44.62
CA ASP A 317 111.14 -46.16 46.05
C ASP A 317 111.04 -47.46 46.88
N GLU A 318 110.20 -48.42 46.48
CA GLU A 318 110.10 -49.75 47.09
C GLU A 318 111.40 -50.58 46.95
N ARG A 319 112.20 -50.36 45.89
CA ARG A 319 113.49 -51.04 45.66
C ARG A 319 114.65 -50.44 46.46
N GLU A 320 114.70 -49.12 46.64
CA GLU A 320 115.67 -48.50 47.55
C GLU A 320 115.39 -48.91 49.00
N VAL A 321 114.11 -48.94 49.40
CA VAL A 321 113.68 -49.46 50.70
C VAL A 321 114.09 -50.93 50.89
N ALA A 322 114.01 -51.78 49.85
CA ALA A 322 114.43 -53.18 49.93
C ALA A 322 115.97 -53.37 50.03
N LYS A 323 116.75 -52.42 49.50
CA LYS A 323 118.23 -52.42 49.55
C LYS A 323 118.74 -52.00 50.93
N ASP A 324 118.10 -51.02 51.55
CA ASP A 324 118.43 -50.56 52.91
C ASP A 324 118.03 -51.61 53.96
N ASN A 325 116.89 -52.30 53.76
CA ASN A 325 116.42 -53.41 54.59
C ASN A 325 117.31 -54.67 54.59
N ALA A 326 118.25 -54.81 53.64
CA ALA A 326 119.20 -55.93 53.59
C ALA A 326 120.48 -55.66 54.41
N VAL A 327 120.81 -54.37 54.62
CA VAL A 327 121.99 -53.93 55.38
C VAL A 327 121.65 -53.77 56.87
N GLU A 328 120.41 -53.39 57.21
CA GLU A 328 119.91 -53.30 58.60
C GLU A 328 119.75 -54.67 59.28
N LYS A 329 119.32 -55.71 58.56
CA LYS A 329 119.09 -57.06 59.12
C LYS A 329 120.35 -57.80 59.59
N GLN A 330 121.55 -57.31 59.25
CA GLN A 330 122.82 -57.87 59.71
C GLN A 330 123.30 -57.24 61.03
N VAL A 331 122.75 -56.08 61.42
CA VAL A 331 123.18 -55.31 62.61
C VAL A 331 122.12 -55.28 63.71
N GLU A 332 120.83 -55.36 63.37
CA GLU A 332 119.73 -55.28 64.35
C GLU A 332 119.37 -56.61 65.05
N ALA A 333 119.89 -57.74 64.55
CA ALA A 333 119.69 -59.06 65.16
C ALA A 333 120.50 -59.28 66.46
N MET A 334 121.40 -58.37 66.84
CA MET A 334 122.27 -58.55 68.00
C MET A 334 121.92 -57.72 69.25
N ASP A 335 121.20 -56.59 69.19
CA ASP A 335 121.16 -55.70 70.38
C ASP A 335 119.82 -55.11 70.87
N ALA A 336 118.67 -55.25 70.19
CA ALA A 336 117.44 -54.55 70.65
C ALA A 336 116.18 -55.42 70.81
N LEU A 337 116.33 -56.75 70.85
CA LEU A 337 115.30 -57.74 71.25
C LEU A 337 114.81 -57.58 72.70
N LYS A 338 115.37 -56.67 73.52
CA LYS A 338 115.12 -56.66 74.98
C LYS A 338 114.36 -55.48 75.57
N LEU A 339 114.14 -54.33 74.90
CA LEU A 339 113.62 -53.14 75.62
C LEU A 339 112.43 -52.40 75.00
N ALA A 340 112.03 -52.63 73.74
CA ALA A 340 110.96 -51.86 73.09
C ALA A 340 109.55 -52.53 73.09
N VAL A 341 109.45 -53.84 73.36
CA VAL A 341 108.18 -54.60 73.30
C VAL A 341 107.20 -54.24 74.43
N ALA A 342 107.66 -53.61 75.52
CA ALA A 342 106.81 -53.24 76.65
C ALA A 342 105.98 -51.95 76.44
N ALA A 343 106.39 -51.05 75.55
CA ALA A 343 105.76 -49.72 75.43
C ALA A 343 104.58 -49.65 74.42
N ILE A 344 104.45 -50.64 73.54
CA ILE A 344 103.49 -50.63 72.41
C ILE A 344 102.08 -51.11 72.81
N LYS A 345 101.89 -51.69 74.01
CA LYS A 345 100.60 -52.26 74.44
C LYS A 345 99.59 -51.28 75.05
N ALA A 346 99.99 -50.05 75.43
CA ALA A 346 99.12 -49.14 76.19
C ALA A 346 98.61 -47.90 75.41
N ALA A 347 99.20 -47.53 74.27
CA ALA A 347 98.86 -46.28 73.58
C ALA A 347 97.86 -46.42 72.42
N LYS A 348 97.47 -47.65 72.05
CA LYS A 348 96.53 -47.94 70.93
C LYS A 348 95.04 -47.75 71.26
N ALA A 349 94.67 -47.27 72.45
CA ALA A 349 93.29 -47.41 72.93
C ALA A 349 92.39 -46.16 72.89
N LYS A 350 92.86 -44.90 72.79
CA LYS A 350 91.95 -43.72 72.88
C LYS A 350 92.64 -42.39 72.59
N LYS A 351 92.59 -41.88 71.34
CA LYS A 351 92.58 -40.41 71.10
C LYS A 351 92.30 -39.92 69.66
N ALA A 352 92.31 -40.75 68.62
CA ALA A 352 92.20 -40.27 67.23
C ALA A 352 90.79 -40.34 66.61
N ALA A 353 89.73 -40.57 67.38
CA ALA A 353 88.38 -40.84 66.87
C ALA A 353 87.36 -39.70 67.08
N SER A 354 87.79 -38.44 67.26
CA SER A 354 86.83 -37.36 67.61
C SER A 354 86.89 -36.07 66.78
N ASP A 355 87.78 -35.90 65.79
CA ASP A 355 87.94 -34.59 65.12
C ASP A 355 87.60 -34.55 63.61
N GLU A 356 87.26 -35.67 62.97
CA GLU A 356 86.96 -35.70 61.52
C GLU A 356 85.45 -35.64 61.19
N ARG A 357 84.57 -35.88 62.17
CA ARG A 357 83.11 -36.00 61.95
C ARG A 357 82.33 -34.68 61.98
N GLN A 358 83.01 -33.54 62.17
CA GLN A 358 82.36 -32.23 62.28
C GLN A 358 82.35 -31.44 60.96
N GLY A 359 83.25 -31.74 60.02
CA GLY A 359 83.28 -31.11 58.70
C GLY A 359 82.19 -31.60 57.73
N GLU A 360 81.82 -32.88 57.78
CA GLU A 360 80.83 -33.49 56.88
C GLU A 360 79.37 -33.09 57.21
N LEU A 361 79.08 -32.80 58.48
CA LEU A 361 77.75 -32.35 58.93
C LEU A 361 77.46 -30.88 58.53
N GLU A 362 78.48 -30.02 58.41
CA GLU A 362 78.30 -28.62 58.00
C GLU A 362 78.11 -28.46 56.48
N THR A 363 78.69 -29.34 55.66
CA THR A 363 78.47 -29.38 54.21
C THR A 363 77.07 -29.89 53.86
N MET A 364 76.59 -30.96 54.51
CA MET A 364 75.22 -31.46 54.30
C MET A 364 74.15 -30.46 54.74
N ALA A 365 74.37 -29.72 55.84
CA ALA A 365 73.45 -28.66 56.27
C ALA A 365 73.30 -27.51 55.25
N ARG A 366 74.39 -27.12 54.56
CA ARG A 366 74.35 -26.08 53.50
C ARG A 366 73.65 -26.57 52.23
N GLU A 367 73.80 -27.85 51.87
CA GLU A 367 73.07 -28.43 50.72
C GLU A 367 71.56 -28.55 50.96
N ILE A 368 71.13 -28.91 52.17
CA ILE A 368 69.69 -28.98 52.51
C ILE A 368 69.04 -27.58 52.49
N GLU A 369 69.75 -26.55 52.98
CA GLU A 369 69.24 -25.17 52.98
C GLU A 369 69.12 -24.60 51.56
N SER A 370 70.08 -24.90 50.67
CA SER A 370 69.99 -24.48 49.26
C SER A 370 68.81 -25.15 48.53
N LEU A 371 68.54 -26.43 48.80
CA LEU A 371 67.41 -27.16 48.23
C LEU A 371 66.05 -26.67 48.77
N LYS A 372 65.97 -26.25 50.05
CA LYS A 372 64.77 -25.61 50.63
C LYS A 372 64.42 -24.30 49.95
N GLN A 373 65.42 -23.49 49.59
CA GLN A 373 65.22 -22.21 48.90
C GLN A 373 64.72 -22.40 47.45
N MET A 374 65.05 -23.52 46.79
CA MET A 374 64.62 -23.81 45.41
C MET A 374 63.20 -24.39 45.28
N LEU A 375 62.69 -25.04 46.33
CA LEU A 375 61.35 -25.68 46.37
C LEU A 375 60.16 -24.76 46.00
N PRO A 376 60.03 -23.53 46.54
CA PRO A 376 58.95 -22.62 46.15
C PRO A 376 59.07 -22.10 44.71
N VAL A 377 60.29 -22.04 44.16
CA VAL A 377 60.53 -21.62 42.78
C VAL A 377 60.10 -22.71 41.79
N VAL A 378 60.43 -23.97 42.06
CA VAL A 378 60.00 -25.13 41.23
C VAL A 378 58.48 -25.32 41.24
N LYS A 379 57.80 -25.12 42.39
CA LYS A 379 56.32 -25.13 42.44
C LYS A 379 55.69 -24.07 41.54
N LYS A 380 56.21 -22.85 41.56
CA LYS A 380 55.74 -21.76 40.68
C LYS A 380 56.02 -22.08 39.20
N LEU A 381 57.12 -22.76 38.91
CA LEU A 381 57.52 -23.20 37.56
C LEU A 381 56.52 -24.21 36.97
N ALA A 382 56.10 -25.20 37.74
CA ALA A 382 55.04 -26.15 37.33
C ALA A 382 53.68 -25.45 37.11
N GLN A 383 53.38 -24.44 37.95
CA GLN A 383 52.17 -23.63 37.82
C GLN A 383 52.15 -22.78 36.54
N ASP A 384 53.28 -22.15 36.20
CA ASP A 384 53.44 -21.38 34.95
C ASP A 384 53.35 -22.28 33.71
N GLN A 385 53.94 -23.48 33.76
CA GLN A 385 53.83 -24.47 32.67
C GLN A 385 52.38 -24.91 32.44
N SER A 386 51.63 -25.18 33.51
CA SER A 386 50.19 -25.48 33.42
C SER A 386 49.39 -24.31 32.87
N ASN A 387 49.66 -23.08 33.32
CA ASN A 387 48.99 -21.86 32.83
C ASN A 387 49.24 -21.61 31.33
N ILE A 388 50.42 -21.96 30.80
CA ILE A 388 50.71 -21.86 29.36
C ILE A 388 49.84 -22.83 28.56
N VAL A 389 49.67 -24.08 29.02
CA VAL A 389 48.86 -25.08 28.34
C VAL A 389 47.39 -24.65 28.28
N VAL A 390 46.82 -24.26 29.43
CA VAL A 390 45.42 -23.81 29.52
C VAL A 390 45.17 -22.59 28.63
N ARG A 391 46.10 -21.62 28.60
CA ARG A 391 45.96 -20.43 27.75
C ARG A 391 46.09 -20.74 26.26
N LYS A 392 46.97 -21.67 25.86
CA LYS A 392 47.06 -22.13 24.46
C LYS A 392 45.76 -22.80 24.01
N GLU A 393 45.19 -23.69 24.82
CA GLU A 393 43.92 -24.35 24.52
C GLU A 393 42.77 -23.33 24.40
N ALA A 394 42.71 -22.34 25.29
CA ALA A 394 41.73 -21.27 25.22
C ALA A 394 41.86 -20.41 23.94
N ILE A 395 43.09 -20.09 23.52
CA ILE A 395 43.36 -19.35 22.27
C ILE A 395 42.92 -20.17 21.05
N LEU A 396 43.27 -21.46 20.99
CA LEU A 396 42.86 -22.35 19.89
C LEU A 396 41.33 -22.42 19.78
N LYS A 397 40.63 -22.59 20.90
CA LYS A 397 39.17 -22.67 20.92
C LYS A 397 38.49 -21.36 20.49
N LEU A 398 39.04 -20.21 20.90
CA LEU A 398 38.54 -18.91 20.43
C LEU A 398 38.85 -18.65 18.95
N ALA A 399 39.98 -19.17 18.44
CA ALA A 399 40.33 -19.07 17.03
C ALA A 399 39.38 -19.90 16.15
N GLU A 400 38.99 -21.11 16.59
CA GLU A 400 37.97 -21.94 15.92
C GLU A 400 36.61 -21.22 15.88
N LEU A 401 36.12 -20.73 17.02
CA LEU A 401 34.86 -19.97 17.08
C LEU A 401 34.89 -18.70 16.23
N LYS A 402 36.05 -18.03 16.14
CA LYS A 402 36.22 -16.85 15.28
C LYS A 402 36.10 -17.22 13.80
N GLU A 403 36.74 -18.30 13.35
CA GLU A 403 36.62 -18.71 11.96
C GLU A 403 35.22 -19.23 11.62
N GLU A 404 34.56 -19.94 12.53
CA GLU A 404 33.16 -20.37 12.34
C GLU A 404 32.19 -19.18 12.24
N ALA A 405 32.38 -18.15 13.07
CA ALA A 405 31.61 -16.90 12.94
C ALA A 405 31.92 -16.14 11.64
N LYS A 406 33.14 -16.25 11.12
CA LYS A 406 33.57 -15.58 9.88
C LYS A 406 33.02 -16.27 8.65
N THR A 407 33.01 -17.60 8.59
CA THR A 407 32.35 -18.35 7.51
C THR A 407 30.85 -18.06 7.47
N GLN A 408 30.17 -18.07 8.63
CA GLN A 408 28.75 -17.71 8.72
C GLN A 408 28.49 -16.26 8.28
N ALA A 409 29.36 -15.32 8.63
CA ALA A 409 29.24 -13.93 8.19
C ALA A 409 29.40 -13.78 6.67
N VAL A 410 30.32 -14.53 6.04
CA VAL A 410 30.51 -14.51 4.58
C VAL A 410 29.28 -15.06 3.86
N GLU A 411 28.75 -16.22 4.30
CA GLU A 411 27.53 -16.81 3.73
C GLU A 411 26.31 -15.87 3.87
N LEU A 412 26.13 -15.25 5.04
CA LEU A 412 25.08 -14.26 5.25
C LEU A 412 25.25 -13.01 4.37
N ALA A 413 26.48 -12.53 4.17
CA ALA A 413 26.75 -11.38 3.31
C ALA A 413 26.42 -11.67 1.82
N GLU A 414 26.73 -12.88 1.34
CA GLU A 414 26.35 -13.33 0.00
C GLU A 414 24.82 -13.42 -0.15
N ASN A 415 24.12 -13.97 0.85
CA ASN A 415 22.66 -14.03 0.86
C ASN A 415 22.03 -12.62 0.88
N VAL A 416 22.54 -11.70 1.70
CA VAL A 416 22.08 -10.30 1.73
C VAL A 416 22.27 -9.65 0.36
N ALA A 417 23.43 -9.81 -0.28
CA ALA A 417 23.68 -9.24 -1.60
C ALA A 417 22.75 -9.82 -2.69
N SER A 418 22.46 -11.12 -2.63
CA SER A 418 21.50 -11.80 -3.51
C SER A 418 20.08 -11.28 -3.30
N ASP A 419 19.62 -11.21 -2.04
CA ASP A 419 18.29 -10.75 -1.68
C ASP A 419 18.09 -9.26 -2.01
N GLU A 420 19.11 -8.41 -1.86
CA GLU A 420 19.08 -7.00 -2.27
C GLU A 420 18.94 -6.84 -3.79
N ALA A 421 19.63 -7.68 -4.56
CA ALA A 421 19.54 -7.67 -6.02
C ALA A 421 18.14 -8.09 -6.49
N GLU A 422 17.59 -9.14 -5.89
CA GLU A 422 16.24 -9.62 -6.20
C GLU A 422 15.17 -8.62 -5.73
N LEU A 423 15.34 -8.00 -4.55
CA LEU A 423 14.45 -6.95 -4.06
C LEU A 423 14.34 -5.81 -5.07
N LYS A 424 15.46 -5.29 -5.58
CA LYS A 424 15.45 -4.22 -6.60
C LYS A 424 14.67 -4.63 -7.86
N ARG A 425 14.81 -5.88 -8.30
CA ARG A 425 14.12 -6.42 -9.48
C ARG A 425 12.61 -6.50 -9.26
N VAL A 426 12.19 -7.08 -8.14
CA VAL A 426 10.79 -7.31 -7.80
C VAL A 426 10.08 -5.99 -7.44
N GLN A 427 10.76 -5.06 -6.76
CA GLN A 427 10.22 -3.76 -6.39
C GLN A 427 9.87 -2.91 -7.61
N LYS A 428 10.62 -3.03 -8.71
CA LYS A 428 10.28 -2.41 -10.00
C LYS A 428 9.00 -2.97 -10.61
N LEU A 429 8.73 -4.27 -10.45
CA LEU A 429 7.48 -4.90 -10.88
C LEU A 429 6.31 -4.49 -9.99
N ALA A 430 6.50 -4.50 -8.67
CA ALA A 430 5.49 -4.08 -7.70
C ALA A 430 5.07 -2.61 -7.89
N GLY A 431 6.02 -1.72 -8.18
CA GLY A 431 5.75 -0.30 -8.44
C GLY A 431 4.82 -0.03 -9.64
N ARG A 432 4.71 -0.98 -10.58
CA ARG A 432 3.80 -0.87 -11.73
C ARG A 432 2.35 -1.22 -11.41
N ALA A 433 2.06 -1.77 -10.22
CA ALA A 433 0.70 -2.19 -9.85
C ALA A 433 -0.30 -1.03 -9.88
N GLY A 434 0.09 0.17 -9.42
CA GLY A 434 -0.77 1.36 -9.44
C GLY A 434 -1.13 1.79 -10.87
N GLU A 435 -0.13 1.85 -11.75
CA GLU A 435 -0.31 2.17 -13.17
C GLU A 435 -1.20 1.13 -13.88
N LEU A 436 -0.98 -0.16 -13.60
CA LEU A 436 -1.75 -1.26 -14.19
C LEU A 436 -3.21 -1.28 -13.71
N LYS A 437 -3.50 -0.88 -12.46
CA LYS A 437 -4.89 -0.71 -11.97
C LYS A 437 -5.64 0.35 -12.76
N LEU A 438 -5.05 1.52 -12.93
CA LEU A 438 -5.63 2.61 -13.73
C LEU A 438 -5.82 2.21 -15.20
N LYS A 439 -4.85 1.50 -15.78
CA LYS A 439 -4.97 0.96 -17.14
C LYS A 439 -6.09 -0.08 -17.25
N LEU A 440 -6.27 -0.91 -16.23
CA LEU A 440 -7.33 -1.92 -16.20
C LEU A 440 -8.71 -1.27 -16.13
N GLU A 441 -8.93 -0.33 -15.22
CA GLU A 441 -10.20 0.39 -15.09
C GLU A 441 -10.61 1.07 -16.42
N ASN A 442 -9.66 1.74 -17.06
CA ASN A 442 -9.89 2.37 -18.36
C ASN A 442 -10.18 1.36 -19.47
N ALA A 443 -9.46 0.23 -19.51
CA ALA A 443 -9.67 -0.82 -20.51
C ALA A 443 -11.01 -1.55 -20.30
N GLU A 444 -11.44 -1.75 -19.06
CA GLU A 444 -12.73 -2.36 -18.71
C GLU A 444 -13.90 -1.43 -19.05
N ALA A 445 -13.77 -0.13 -18.77
CA ALA A 445 -14.74 0.87 -19.20
C ALA A 445 -14.87 0.90 -20.74
N ALA A 446 -13.75 0.92 -21.45
CA ALA A 446 -13.73 0.89 -22.91
C ALA A 446 -14.32 -0.41 -23.49
N PHE A 447 -14.04 -1.56 -22.87
CA PHE A 447 -14.61 -2.85 -23.25
C PHE A 447 -16.14 -2.85 -23.07
N SER A 448 -16.64 -2.42 -21.91
CA SER A 448 -18.08 -2.36 -21.61
C SER A 448 -18.82 -1.43 -22.56
N ASP A 449 -18.28 -0.22 -22.79
CA ASP A 449 -18.88 0.75 -23.71
C ASP A 449 -18.92 0.21 -25.14
N ARG A 450 -17.84 -0.42 -25.60
CA ARG A 450 -17.79 -1.00 -26.96
C ARG A 450 -18.72 -2.20 -27.13
N GLU A 451 -18.82 -3.08 -26.11
CA GLU A 451 -19.72 -4.23 -26.13
C GLU A 451 -21.19 -3.80 -26.16
N SER A 452 -21.55 -2.78 -25.37
CA SER A 452 -22.88 -2.19 -25.41
C SER A 452 -23.21 -1.58 -26.77
N LEU A 453 -22.23 -0.88 -27.39
CA LEU A 453 -22.40 -0.27 -28.70
C LEU A 453 -22.58 -1.31 -29.82
N GLU A 454 -21.75 -2.35 -29.87
CA GLU A 454 -21.90 -3.43 -30.87
C GLU A 454 -23.26 -4.14 -30.74
N LYS A 455 -23.73 -4.36 -29.50
CA LYS A 455 -25.06 -4.95 -29.24
C LYS A 455 -26.18 -4.07 -29.78
N GLN A 456 -26.11 -2.76 -29.54
CA GLN A 456 -27.10 -1.80 -30.02
C GLN A 456 -27.05 -1.64 -31.54
N GLU A 457 -25.87 -1.59 -32.15
CA GLU A 457 -25.71 -1.53 -33.63
C GLU A 457 -26.28 -2.78 -34.30
N LYS A 458 -26.14 -3.96 -33.69
CA LYS A 458 -26.77 -5.19 -34.17
C LYS A 458 -28.29 -5.16 -34.03
N ALA A 459 -28.81 -4.69 -32.90
CA ALA A 459 -30.25 -4.51 -32.69
C ALA A 459 -30.85 -3.51 -33.69
N LEU A 460 -30.18 -2.38 -33.92
CA LEU A 460 -30.60 -1.39 -34.92
C LEU A 460 -30.68 -2.00 -36.32
N LYS A 461 -29.68 -2.79 -36.74
CA LYS A 461 -29.72 -3.47 -38.05
C LYS A 461 -30.93 -4.39 -38.19
N GLN A 462 -31.28 -5.12 -37.13
CA GLN A 462 -32.44 -6.01 -37.10
C GLN A 462 -33.76 -5.22 -37.16
N GLU A 463 -33.88 -4.15 -36.38
CA GLU A 463 -35.08 -3.31 -36.35
C GLU A 463 -35.27 -2.51 -37.64
N VAL A 464 -34.19 -2.03 -38.26
CA VAL A 464 -34.26 -1.37 -39.59
C VAL A 464 -34.76 -2.36 -40.64
N ALA A 465 -34.31 -3.62 -40.60
CA ALA A 465 -34.81 -4.66 -41.49
C ALA A 465 -36.29 -4.98 -41.23
N ALA A 466 -36.71 -5.08 -39.96
CA ALA A 466 -38.12 -5.28 -39.60
C ALA A 466 -39.00 -4.10 -40.03
N CYS A 467 -38.54 -2.86 -39.83
CA CYS A 467 -39.23 -1.65 -40.25
C CYS A 467 -39.44 -1.60 -41.76
N LYS A 468 -38.45 -2.03 -42.56
CA LYS A 468 -38.62 -2.18 -44.02
C LYS A 468 -39.74 -3.17 -44.39
N LEU A 469 -39.82 -4.31 -43.71
CA LEU A 469 -40.89 -5.29 -43.95
C LEU A 469 -42.28 -4.72 -43.62
N VAL A 470 -42.39 -3.99 -42.50
CA VAL A 470 -43.64 -3.33 -42.10
C VAL A 470 -44.06 -2.26 -43.10
N LYS A 471 -43.12 -1.46 -43.61
CA LYS A 471 -43.38 -0.46 -44.67
C LYS A 471 -43.89 -1.09 -45.95
N ASN A 472 -43.29 -2.21 -46.38
CA ASN A 472 -43.78 -2.93 -47.55
C ASN A 472 -45.21 -3.47 -47.34
N GLY A 473 -45.52 -3.95 -46.12
CA GLY A 473 -46.87 -4.36 -45.76
C GLY A 473 -47.90 -3.23 -45.76
N GLU A 474 -47.51 -2.02 -45.33
CA GLU A 474 -48.35 -0.82 -45.41
C GLU A 474 -48.63 -0.42 -46.87
N VAL A 475 -47.62 -0.47 -47.74
CA VAL A 475 -47.80 -0.18 -49.18
C VAL A 475 -48.80 -1.15 -49.80
N ALA A 476 -48.65 -2.46 -49.56
CA ALA A 476 -49.59 -3.48 -50.04
C ALA A 476 -51.00 -3.29 -49.47
N ALA A 477 -51.13 -2.97 -48.17
CA ALA A 477 -52.44 -2.70 -47.56
C ALA A 477 -53.10 -1.43 -48.15
N LYS A 478 -52.30 -0.42 -48.50
CA LYS A 478 -52.78 0.81 -49.14
C LYS A 478 -53.24 0.56 -50.57
N GLU A 479 -52.50 -0.22 -51.35
CA GLU A 479 -52.90 -0.64 -52.70
C GLU A 479 -54.22 -1.41 -52.64
N SER A 480 -54.33 -2.41 -51.76
CA SER A 480 -55.58 -3.16 -51.55
C SER A 480 -56.76 -2.27 -51.12
N CYS A 481 -56.51 -1.25 -50.28
CA CYS A 481 -57.55 -0.31 -49.89
C CYS A 481 -58.03 0.55 -51.08
N VAL A 482 -57.12 0.96 -51.96
CA VAL A 482 -57.47 1.69 -53.19
C VAL A 482 -58.29 0.80 -54.12
N ASP A 483 -57.87 -0.46 -54.33
CA ASP A 483 -58.60 -1.42 -55.16
C ASP A 483 -60.03 -1.67 -54.64
N VAL A 484 -60.20 -1.84 -53.33
CA VAL A 484 -61.51 -2.02 -52.70
C VAL A 484 -62.38 -0.76 -52.81
N GLN A 485 -61.79 0.43 -52.70
CA GLN A 485 -62.52 1.70 -52.91
C GLN A 485 -62.96 1.89 -54.35
N GLU A 486 -62.14 1.51 -55.33
CA GLU A 486 -62.52 1.53 -56.74
C GLU A 486 -63.64 0.51 -57.04
N ALA A 487 -63.54 -0.70 -56.46
CA ALA A 487 -64.60 -1.70 -56.55
C ALA A 487 -65.91 -1.21 -55.92
N LEU A 488 -65.87 -0.56 -54.75
CA LEU A 488 -67.04 0.03 -54.12
C LEU A 488 -67.66 1.12 -54.99
N ARG A 489 -66.87 2.04 -55.57
CA ARG A 489 -67.38 3.06 -56.50
C ARG A 489 -68.10 2.44 -57.69
N GLN A 490 -67.59 1.34 -58.21
CA GLN A 490 -68.22 0.61 -59.31
C GLN A 490 -69.53 -0.02 -58.86
N VAL A 491 -69.56 -0.69 -57.70
CA VAL A 491 -70.79 -1.26 -57.10
C VAL A 491 -71.82 -0.18 -56.78
N GLU A 492 -71.42 0.98 -56.27
CA GLU A 492 -72.31 2.12 -55.99
C GLU A 492 -72.94 2.66 -57.28
N LYS A 493 -72.14 2.82 -58.34
CA LYS A 493 -72.63 3.23 -59.66
C LYS A 493 -73.62 2.23 -60.26
N ASP A 494 -73.32 0.94 -60.13
CA ASP A 494 -74.18 -0.13 -60.65
C ASP A 494 -75.47 -0.28 -59.82
N TRP A 495 -75.41 -0.03 -58.50
CA TRP A 495 -76.57 0.02 -57.61
C TRP A 495 -77.46 1.24 -57.90
N GLU A 496 -76.89 2.43 -58.10
CA GLU A 496 -77.64 3.63 -58.51
C GLU A 496 -78.37 3.39 -59.84
N GLY A 497 -77.67 2.83 -60.83
CA GLY A 497 -78.26 2.44 -62.12
C GLY A 497 -79.39 1.41 -61.96
N SER A 498 -79.18 0.39 -61.12
CA SER A 498 -80.17 -0.64 -60.81
C SER A 498 -81.42 -0.06 -60.14
N ARG A 499 -81.27 0.90 -59.21
CA ARG A 499 -82.38 1.52 -58.50
C ARG A 499 -83.21 2.44 -59.40
N VAL A 500 -82.55 3.19 -60.28
CA VAL A 500 -83.21 3.98 -61.33
C VAL A 500 -84.00 3.08 -62.29
N HIS A 501 -83.46 1.90 -62.63
CA HIS A 501 -84.17 0.91 -63.46
C HIS A 501 -85.39 0.29 -62.75
N VAL A 502 -85.27 -0.08 -61.48
CA VAL A 502 -86.39 -0.62 -60.68
C VAL A 502 -87.53 0.40 -60.57
N ILE A 503 -87.19 1.68 -60.34
CA ILE A 503 -88.18 2.77 -60.32
C ILE A 503 -88.82 2.95 -61.70
N ALA A 504 -88.02 2.93 -62.78
CA ALA A 504 -88.53 3.03 -64.16
C ALA A 504 -89.49 1.88 -64.52
N LYS A 505 -89.28 0.67 -63.99
CA LYS A 505 -90.18 -0.49 -64.18
C LYS A 505 -91.51 -0.35 -63.43
N SER A 506 -91.55 0.44 -62.36
CA SER A 506 -92.77 0.69 -61.56
C SER A 506 -93.64 1.84 -62.08
N LEU A 507 -93.20 2.55 -63.13
CA LEU A 507 -93.96 3.64 -63.74
C LEU A 507 -95.18 3.09 -64.51
N GLN A 508 -96.38 3.57 -64.16
CA GLN A 508 -97.61 3.30 -64.90
C GLN A 508 -97.98 4.50 -65.77
N VAL A 509 -98.66 4.25 -66.88
CA VAL A 509 -99.14 5.31 -67.78
C VAL A 509 -100.26 6.07 -67.05
N ASP A 510 -100.17 7.40 -67.03
CA ASP A 510 -101.11 8.36 -66.40
C ASP A 510 -101.14 8.41 -64.86
N GLU A 511 -100.22 7.74 -64.15
CA GLU A 511 -100.03 7.92 -62.70
C GLU A 511 -98.83 8.84 -62.40
N PRO A 512 -98.93 9.76 -61.41
CA PRO A 512 -97.83 10.64 -61.05
C PRO A 512 -96.67 9.85 -60.45
N CYS A 513 -95.48 10.00 -61.05
CA CYS A 513 -94.26 9.34 -60.57
C CYS A 513 -93.93 9.71 -59.12
N PRO A 514 -93.60 8.74 -58.25
CA PRO A 514 -93.31 9.00 -56.83
C PRO A 514 -92.03 9.79 -56.56
N VAL A 515 -91.19 10.02 -57.58
CA VAL A 515 -89.92 10.79 -57.44
C VAL A 515 -90.07 12.24 -57.89
N CYS A 516 -90.74 12.49 -59.03
CA CYS A 516 -90.83 13.83 -59.63
C CYS A 516 -92.26 14.34 -59.88
N GLY A 517 -93.28 13.50 -59.71
CA GLY A 517 -94.69 13.85 -59.89
C GLY A 517 -95.20 13.91 -61.34
N SER A 518 -94.34 13.67 -62.34
CA SER A 518 -94.73 13.65 -63.77
C SER A 518 -95.52 12.39 -64.14
N THR A 519 -96.46 12.50 -65.07
CA THR A 519 -97.21 11.38 -65.67
C THR A 519 -96.59 10.87 -66.99
N GLU A 520 -95.62 11.59 -67.55
CA GLU A 520 -94.97 11.25 -68.82
C GLU A 520 -93.45 11.07 -68.69
N HIS A 521 -92.92 9.98 -69.26
CA HIS A 521 -91.50 9.63 -69.29
C HIS A 521 -91.11 9.06 -70.68
N PRO A 522 -90.66 9.91 -71.64
CA PRO A 522 -90.45 9.49 -73.04
C PRO A 522 -89.23 8.58 -73.26
N THR A 523 -88.28 8.57 -72.34
CA THR A 523 -87.11 7.67 -72.36
C THR A 523 -86.84 7.07 -70.98
N PRO A 524 -87.62 6.07 -70.53
CA PRO A 524 -87.37 5.38 -69.27
C PRO A 524 -86.01 4.67 -69.28
N ALA A 525 -85.35 4.62 -68.13
CA ALA A 525 -84.03 4.02 -67.99
C ALA A 525 -84.05 2.52 -68.35
N LYS A 526 -83.20 2.14 -69.31
CA LYS A 526 -83.03 0.75 -69.76
C LYS A 526 -81.98 0.03 -68.89
N PRO A 527 -82.06 -1.30 -68.73
CA PRO A 527 -81.06 -2.04 -67.97
C PRO A 527 -79.71 -1.95 -68.69
N SER A 528 -78.69 -1.48 -67.98
CA SER A 528 -77.31 -1.44 -68.46
C SER A 528 -76.63 -2.77 -68.17
N GLY A 529 -76.73 -3.74 -69.09
CA GLY A 529 -75.91 -4.97 -69.11
C GLY A 529 -76.10 -5.95 -67.93
N ASN A 530 -76.66 -7.13 -68.22
CA ASN A 530 -77.09 -8.20 -67.29
C ASN A 530 -78.27 -7.86 -66.36
N GLU A 531 -79.27 -8.73 -66.31
CA GLU A 531 -80.49 -8.62 -65.48
C GLU A 531 -80.24 -8.73 -63.95
N SER A 532 -78.98 -8.74 -63.50
CA SER A 532 -78.64 -8.81 -62.09
C SER A 532 -78.73 -7.42 -61.46
N VAL A 533 -79.90 -7.09 -60.90
CA VAL A 533 -80.10 -5.93 -60.03
C VAL A 533 -79.13 -6.05 -58.85
N VAL A 534 -78.23 -5.07 -58.67
CA VAL A 534 -77.41 -4.99 -57.46
C VAL A 534 -78.34 -4.64 -56.29
N ASP A 535 -78.45 -5.55 -55.32
CA ASP A 535 -79.31 -5.36 -54.15
C ASP A 535 -78.59 -4.59 -53.02
N ASP A 536 -79.35 -4.16 -52.02
CA ASP A 536 -78.81 -3.44 -50.85
C ASP A 536 -77.79 -4.28 -50.06
N SER A 537 -77.88 -5.62 -50.16
CA SER A 537 -76.95 -6.56 -49.53
C SER A 537 -75.57 -6.54 -50.19
N ALA A 538 -75.49 -6.47 -51.52
CA ALA A 538 -74.24 -6.35 -52.26
C ALA A 538 -73.54 -5.02 -51.97
N LEU A 539 -74.29 -3.91 -51.89
CA LEU A 539 -73.74 -2.61 -51.48
C LEU A 539 -73.26 -2.60 -50.03
N ALA A 540 -74.04 -3.19 -49.11
CA ALA A 540 -73.65 -3.30 -47.70
C ALA A 540 -72.35 -4.13 -47.53
N LYS A 541 -72.20 -5.21 -48.30
CA LYS A 541 -70.99 -6.03 -48.31
C LYS A 541 -69.78 -5.24 -48.84
N ALA A 542 -69.91 -4.52 -49.95
CA ALA A 542 -68.82 -3.71 -50.49
C ALA A 542 -68.38 -2.60 -49.51
N ARG A 543 -69.33 -1.98 -48.79
CA ARG A 543 -69.01 -1.01 -47.72
C ARG A 543 -68.32 -1.67 -46.52
N GLN A 544 -68.70 -2.89 -46.17
CA GLN A 544 -68.04 -3.67 -45.13
C GLN A 544 -66.60 -4.01 -45.52
N ASP A 545 -66.39 -4.46 -46.77
CA ASP A 545 -65.06 -4.77 -47.31
C ASP A 545 -64.16 -3.51 -47.30
N GLU A 546 -64.70 -2.32 -47.62
CA GLU A 546 -63.98 -1.04 -47.50
C GLU A 546 -63.59 -0.75 -46.04
N GLN A 547 -64.53 -0.90 -45.10
CA GLN A 547 -64.23 -0.68 -43.68
C GLN A 547 -63.15 -1.62 -43.16
N ASP A 548 -63.13 -2.88 -43.60
CA ASP A 548 -62.14 -3.86 -43.18
C ASP A 548 -60.77 -3.61 -43.82
N ALA A 549 -60.73 -3.17 -45.09
CA ALA A 549 -59.50 -2.69 -45.74
C ALA A 549 -58.93 -1.45 -45.02
N ILE A 550 -59.76 -0.47 -44.66
CA ILE A 550 -59.35 0.72 -43.88
C ILE A 550 -58.82 0.32 -42.49
N LYS A 551 -59.44 -0.66 -41.82
CA LYS A 551 -58.96 -1.16 -40.52
C LYS A 551 -57.59 -1.83 -40.64
N GLU A 552 -57.38 -2.66 -41.66
CA GLU A 552 -56.08 -3.30 -41.89
C GLU A 552 -55.01 -2.26 -42.26
N LEU A 553 -55.32 -1.25 -43.09
CA LEU A 553 -54.41 -0.14 -43.36
C LEU A 553 -53.98 0.59 -42.07
N LYS A 554 -54.95 1.00 -41.23
CA LYS A 554 -54.66 1.65 -39.93
C LYS A 554 -53.81 0.79 -38.99
N LYS A 555 -54.01 -0.54 -39.02
CA LYS A 555 -53.22 -1.50 -38.26
C LYS A 555 -51.77 -1.57 -38.76
N HIS A 556 -51.55 -1.52 -40.08
CA HIS A 556 -50.23 -1.45 -40.68
C HIS A 556 -49.53 -0.11 -40.39
N GLU A 557 -50.24 1.02 -40.49
CA GLU A 557 -49.72 2.35 -40.12
C GLU A 557 -49.26 2.40 -38.66
N LYS A 558 -50.06 1.85 -37.73
CA LYS A 558 -49.68 1.77 -36.30
C LYS A 558 -48.42 0.92 -36.09
N LYS A 559 -48.30 -0.20 -36.81
CA LYS A 559 -47.07 -1.04 -36.77
C LYS A 559 -45.86 -0.27 -37.30
N ARG A 560 -46.01 0.51 -38.38
CA ARG A 560 -44.91 1.34 -38.92
C ARG A 560 -44.45 2.38 -37.91
N ILE A 561 -45.38 3.14 -37.34
CA ILE A 561 -45.06 4.19 -36.35
C ILE A 561 -44.30 3.59 -35.16
N ASN A 562 -44.73 2.43 -34.66
CA ASN A 562 -44.03 1.74 -33.57
C ASN A 562 -42.61 1.30 -33.97
N ALA A 563 -42.45 0.69 -35.14
CA ALA A 563 -41.15 0.25 -35.64
C ALA A 563 -40.19 1.43 -35.88
N GLU A 564 -40.68 2.54 -36.45
CA GLU A 564 -39.91 3.78 -36.61
C GLU A 564 -39.52 4.40 -35.26
N GLY A 565 -40.41 4.35 -34.27
CA GLY A 565 -40.12 4.79 -32.91
C GLY A 565 -39.02 3.95 -32.25
N GLN A 566 -39.02 2.63 -32.46
CA GLN A 566 -37.96 1.73 -31.96
C GLN A 566 -36.61 2.01 -32.62
N VAL A 567 -36.58 2.18 -33.95
CA VAL A 567 -35.38 2.56 -34.70
C VAL A 567 -34.83 3.90 -34.18
N ALA A 568 -35.67 4.92 -34.05
CA ALA A 568 -35.26 6.24 -33.57
C ALA A 568 -34.71 6.22 -32.13
N ASN A 569 -35.26 5.36 -31.26
CA ASN A 569 -34.75 5.18 -29.90
C ASN A 569 -33.37 4.52 -29.90
N LEU A 570 -33.17 3.46 -30.70
CA LEU A 570 -31.88 2.80 -30.85
C LEU A 570 -30.81 3.73 -31.45
N GLU A 571 -31.18 4.54 -32.44
CA GLU A 571 -30.27 5.57 -33.00
C GLU A 571 -29.84 6.58 -31.95
N LYS A 572 -30.77 7.07 -31.11
CA LYS A 572 -30.44 7.97 -30.00
C LYS A 572 -29.51 7.31 -28.97
N GLU A 573 -29.74 6.05 -28.62
CA GLU A 573 -28.85 5.32 -27.71
C GLU A 573 -27.46 5.12 -28.30
N ILE A 574 -27.36 4.77 -29.58
CA ILE A 574 -26.07 4.64 -30.27
C ILE A 574 -25.32 5.98 -30.30
N ILE A 575 -26.01 7.09 -30.61
CA ILE A 575 -25.41 8.43 -30.58
C ILE A 575 -24.92 8.78 -29.17
N ARG A 576 -25.71 8.45 -28.14
CA ARG A 576 -25.34 8.68 -26.74
C ARG A 576 -24.10 7.88 -26.39
N LEU A 577 -24.07 6.58 -26.69
CA LEU A 577 -22.92 5.73 -26.46
C LEU A 577 -21.70 6.27 -27.20
N LYS A 578 -21.81 6.61 -28.49
CA LYS A 578 -20.74 7.22 -29.33
C LYS A 578 -20.12 8.50 -28.76
N LYS A 579 -20.81 9.20 -27.85
CA LYS A 579 -20.28 10.39 -27.16
C LYS A 579 -19.52 10.07 -25.87
N ASN A 580 -19.54 8.83 -25.38
CA ASN A 580 -18.75 8.43 -24.23
C ASN A 580 -17.25 8.53 -24.55
N LYS A 581 -16.47 9.04 -23.59
CA LYS A 581 -15.02 9.24 -23.72
C LYS A 581 -14.22 7.94 -23.93
N HIS A 582 -14.80 6.78 -23.63
CA HIS A 582 -14.10 5.50 -23.58
C HIS A 582 -14.34 4.61 -24.80
N ILE A 583 -15.02 5.10 -25.85
CA ILE A 583 -15.16 4.29 -27.06
C ILE A 583 -13.81 4.19 -27.76
N ALA A 584 -13.24 3.01 -27.65
CA ALA A 584 -12.08 2.61 -28.42
C ALA A 584 -12.52 2.13 -29.81
N ASP A 585 -11.73 2.47 -30.83
CA ASP A 585 -11.92 1.96 -32.21
C ASP A 585 -11.69 0.46 -32.33
N ASN A 586 -11.04 -0.13 -31.33
CA ASN A 586 -10.73 -1.55 -31.26
C ASN A 586 -12.00 -2.41 -31.16
N SER A 587 -11.96 -3.60 -31.77
CA SER A 587 -13.02 -4.59 -31.65
C SER A 587 -13.18 -5.08 -30.20
N VAL A 588 -14.39 -5.53 -29.83
CA VAL A 588 -14.66 -6.18 -28.53
C VAL A 588 -13.70 -7.35 -28.28
N ALA A 589 -13.35 -8.12 -29.32
CA ALA A 589 -12.40 -9.23 -29.20
C ALA A 589 -10.99 -8.77 -28.85
N THR A 590 -10.52 -7.66 -29.43
CA THR A 590 -9.21 -7.08 -29.12
C THR A 590 -9.19 -6.53 -27.69
N LEU A 591 -10.19 -5.74 -27.31
CA LEU A 591 -10.31 -5.17 -25.96
C LEU A 591 -10.40 -6.27 -24.88
N ARG A 592 -11.13 -7.36 -25.14
CA ARG A 592 -11.18 -8.52 -24.24
C ARG A 592 -9.80 -9.13 -23.99
N LYS A 593 -8.98 -9.26 -25.05
CA LYS A 593 -7.60 -9.75 -24.92
C LYS A 593 -6.75 -8.76 -24.12
N THR A 594 -6.89 -7.46 -24.37
CA THR A 594 -6.17 -6.41 -23.64
C THR A 594 -6.51 -6.42 -22.16
N VAL A 595 -7.80 -6.46 -21.79
CA VAL A 595 -8.24 -6.57 -20.39
C VAL A 595 -7.67 -7.83 -19.73
N LYS A 596 -7.69 -8.98 -20.43
CA LYS A 596 -7.12 -10.22 -19.91
C LYS A 596 -5.60 -10.13 -19.69
N GLY A 597 -4.87 -9.51 -20.61
CA GLY A 597 -3.44 -9.26 -20.48
C GLY A 597 -3.12 -8.36 -19.29
N ILE A 598 -3.78 -7.21 -19.19
CA ILE A 598 -3.58 -6.26 -18.08
C ILE A 598 -3.94 -6.90 -16.73
N ARG A 599 -5.00 -7.72 -16.65
CA ARG A 599 -5.33 -8.48 -15.43
C ARG A 599 -4.22 -9.44 -15.02
N SER A 600 -3.63 -10.15 -15.98
CA SER A 600 -2.50 -11.05 -15.74
C SER A 600 -1.27 -10.29 -15.23
N ASP A 601 -0.94 -9.18 -15.87
CA ASP A 601 0.19 -8.33 -15.49
C ASP A 601 -0.03 -7.70 -14.11
N LEU A 602 -1.26 -7.27 -13.81
CA LEU A 602 -1.62 -6.73 -12.51
C LEU A 602 -1.50 -7.80 -11.42
N ALA A 603 -1.97 -9.03 -11.69
CA ALA A 603 -1.83 -10.14 -10.73
C ALA A 603 -0.36 -10.43 -10.42
N ALA A 604 0.50 -10.46 -11.44
CA ALA A 604 1.94 -10.62 -11.26
C ALA A 604 2.57 -9.46 -10.46
N ALA A 605 2.19 -8.22 -10.75
CA ALA A 605 2.67 -7.04 -10.01
C ALA A 605 2.19 -7.03 -8.55
N THR A 606 0.96 -7.48 -8.27
CA THR A 606 0.48 -7.61 -6.89
C THR A 606 1.12 -8.76 -6.12
N ALA A 607 1.44 -9.87 -6.79
CA ALA A 607 2.21 -10.96 -6.18
C ALA A 607 3.64 -10.50 -5.83
N ALA A 608 4.23 -9.67 -6.70
CA ALA A 608 5.53 -9.04 -6.46
C ALA A 608 5.53 -8.14 -5.21
N ASP A 609 4.41 -7.49 -4.87
CA ASP A 609 4.32 -6.69 -3.62
C ASP A 609 4.37 -7.57 -2.36
N GLY A 610 3.82 -8.79 -2.43
CA GLY A 610 3.96 -9.80 -1.38
C GLY A 610 5.41 -10.23 -1.19
N THR A 611 6.09 -10.58 -2.28
CA THR A 611 7.51 -11.00 -2.22
C THR A 611 8.45 -9.87 -1.79
N VAL A 612 8.14 -8.60 -2.08
CA VAL A 612 8.87 -7.45 -1.54
C VAL A 612 8.79 -7.41 0.00
N LYS A 613 7.63 -7.72 0.59
CA LYS A 613 7.50 -7.76 2.06
C LYS A 613 8.32 -8.90 2.65
N ASP A 614 8.27 -10.08 2.05
CA ASP A 614 9.01 -11.25 2.50
C ASP A 614 10.53 -11.03 2.40
N LEU A 615 11.01 -10.47 1.27
CA LEU A 615 12.43 -10.12 1.08
C LEU A 615 12.91 -9.05 2.07
N ASN A 616 12.10 -8.02 2.34
CA ASN A 616 12.47 -7.01 3.34
C ASN A 616 12.57 -7.61 4.76
N ALA A 617 11.68 -8.55 5.11
CA ALA A 617 11.74 -9.24 6.39
C ALA A 617 12.98 -10.14 6.48
N ALA A 618 13.29 -10.89 5.43
CA ALA A 618 14.49 -11.73 5.33
C ALA A 618 15.77 -10.88 5.41
N LEU A 619 15.85 -9.78 4.67
CA LEU A 619 16.97 -8.85 4.73
C LEU A 619 17.15 -8.23 6.12
N SER A 620 16.07 -7.87 6.80
CA SER A 620 16.14 -7.36 8.17
C SER A 620 16.73 -8.38 9.13
N GLU A 621 16.33 -9.66 9.02
CA GLU A 621 16.83 -10.72 9.90
C GLU A 621 18.28 -11.10 9.55
N ASN A 622 18.60 -11.24 8.26
CA ASN A 622 19.95 -11.55 7.80
C ASN A 622 20.95 -10.45 8.17
N ASN A 623 20.60 -9.17 8.03
CA ASN A 623 21.45 -8.06 8.46
C ASN A 623 21.67 -8.04 9.98
N LYS A 624 20.64 -8.42 10.76
CA LYS A 624 20.77 -8.54 12.22
C LYS A 624 21.73 -9.66 12.60
N LEU A 625 21.60 -10.85 12.01
CA LEU A 625 22.52 -11.97 12.22
C LEU A 625 23.95 -11.63 11.79
N LEU A 626 24.12 -10.98 10.64
CA LEU A 626 25.42 -10.50 10.15
C LEU A 626 26.10 -9.59 11.18
N SER A 627 25.37 -8.61 11.72
CA SER A 627 25.89 -7.71 12.76
C SER A 627 26.31 -8.45 14.05
N GLN A 628 25.59 -9.52 14.42
CA GLN A 628 25.91 -10.34 15.57
C GLN A 628 27.21 -11.14 15.35
N HIS A 629 27.39 -11.76 14.18
CA HIS A 629 28.62 -12.46 13.84
C HIS A 629 29.81 -11.51 13.75
N GLU A 630 29.67 -10.33 13.12
CA GLU A 630 30.72 -9.29 13.10
C GLU A 630 31.12 -8.83 14.50
N SER A 631 30.15 -8.68 15.41
CA SER A 631 30.44 -8.32 16.80
C SER A 631 31.17 -9.44 17.56
N SER A 632 30.80 -10.70 17.30
CA SER A 632 31.42 -11.89 17.89
C SER A 632 32.86 -12.04 17.40
N ILE A 633 33.13 -11.84 16.11
CA ILE A 633 34.47 -11.83 15.52
C ILE A 633 35.36 -10.79 16.22
N LYS A 634 34.87 -9.56 16.39
CA LYS A 634 35.60 -8.49 17.09
C LYS A 634 35.85 -8.83 18.57
N SER A 635 34.89 -9.48 19.23
CA SER A 635 35.03 -9.91 20.62
C SER A 635 36.10 -11.00 20.76
N HIS A 636 36.00 -12.07 19.96
CA HIS A 636 36.95 -13.17 19.97
C HIS A 636 38.36 -12.70 19.61
N GLU A 637 38.50 -11.77 18.67
CA GLU A 637 39.79 -11.18 18.31
C GLU A 637 40.40 -10.36 19.46
N LYS A 638 39.59 -9.62 20.23
CA LYS A 638 40.07 -8.93 21.44
C LYS A 638 40.51 -9.93 22.52
N ASP A 639 39.74 -10.99 22.73
CA ASP A 639 40.05 -12.00 23.75
C ASP A 639 41.30 -12.80 23.40
N ILE A 640 41.48 -13.18 22.13
CA ILE A 640 42.71 -13.81 21.61
C ILE A 640 43.91 -12.88 21.86
N ASN A 641 43.82 -11.61 21.46
CA ASN A 641 44.90 -10.64 21.67
C ASN A 641 45.24 -10.44 23.15
N ARG A 642 44.24 -10.48 24.04
CA ARG A 642 44.45 -10.40 25.50
C ARG A 642 45.20 -11.64 26.00
N LEU A 643 44.73 -12.83 25.64
CA LEU A 643 45.33 -14.09 26.05
C LEU A 643 46.75 -14.26 25.49
N ASP A 644 47.03 -13.80 24.28
CA ASP A 644 48.38 -13.82 23.70
C ASP A 644 49.36 -12.93 24.48
N LYS A 645 48.95 -11.70 24.84
CA LYS A 645 49.77 -10.82 25.70
C LYS A 645 50.06 -11.44 27.06
N GLU A 646 49.02 -12.03 27.65
CA GLU A 646 49.10 -12.77 28.90
C GLU A 646 50.05 -13.99 28.80
N LEU A 647 50.02 -14.70 27.67
CA LEU A 647 50.86 -15.87 27.40
C LEU A 647 52.32 -15.49 27.18
N VAL A 648 52.61 -14.35 26.52
CA VAL A 648 53.96 -13.78 26.42
C VAL A 648 54.51 -13.45 27.81
N GLY A 649 53.70 -12.83 28.68
CA GLY A 649 54.11 -12.52 30.06
C GLY A 649 54.45 -13.75 30.90
N VAL A 650 53.64 -14.82 30.81
CA VAL A 650 53.91 -16.08 31.54
C VAL A 650 55.12 -16.81 30.96
N LYS A 651 55.34 -16.76 29.64
CA LYS A 651 56.55 -17.33 29.02
C LYS A 651 57.83 -16.60 29.44
N ALA A 652 57.80 -15.28 29.53
CA ALA A 652 58.95 -14.49 29.97
C ALA A 652 59.32 -14.79 31.43
N THR A 653 58.33 -14.82 32.32
CA THR A 653 58.53 -15.20 33.73
C THR A 653 58.98 -16.65 33.91
N LEU A 654 58.52 -17.57 33.07
CA LEU A 654 59.02 -18.94 33.03
C LEU A 654 60.50 -19.00 32.60
N GLN A 655 60.91 -18.26 31.57
CA GLN A 655 62.30 -18.21 31.12
C GLN A 655 63.25 -17.68 32.19
N GLU A 656 62.85 -16.61 32.89
CA GLU A 656 63.61 -16.03 33.99
C GLU A 656 63.81 -17.05 35.12
N ARG A 657 62.73 -17.72 35.55
CA ARG A 657 62.79 -18.77 36.59
C ARG A 657 63.57 -20.01 36.16
N LEU A 658 63.58 -20.34 34.86
CA LEU A 658 64.39 -21.43 34.32
C LEU A 658 65.89 -21.11 34.33
N ALA A 659 66.29 -19.84 34.26
CA ALA A 659 67.69 -19.44 34.32
C ALA A 659 68.31 -19.70 35.71
N ASP A 660 67.52 -19.54 36.77
CA ASP A 660 67.97 -19.66 38.17
C ASP A 660 68.07 -21.11 38.67
N ILE A 661 67.55 -22.11 37.93
CA ILE A 661 67.49 -23.51 38.38
C ILE A 661 68.28 -24.44 37.44
N PRO A 662 69.25 -25.23 37.98
CA PRO A 662 69.99 -26.23 37.21
C PRO A 662 69.08 -27.25 36.53
N LYS A 663 69.38 -27.62 35.28
CA LYS A 663 68.54 -28.52 34.44
C LYS A 663 68.12 -29.83 35.13
N LYS A 664 68.97 -30.39 36.01
CA LYS A 664 68.73 -31.66 36.72
C LYS A 664 67.75 -31.54 37.91
N LEU A 665 67.30 -30.33 38.26
CA LEU A 665 66.51 -30.03 39.48
C LEU A 665 65.20 -29.26 39.19
N ARG A 666 64.77 -29.23 37.92
CA ARG A 666 63.58 -28.48 37.48
C ARG A 666 62.27 -29.25 37.64
N ASP A 667 62.36 -30.55 37.93
CA ASP A 667 61.22 -31.41 38.19
C ASP A 667 60.98 -31.47 39.71
N LEU A 668 59.72 -31.23 40.11
CA LEU A 668 59.32 -31.16 41.51
C LEU A 668 59.59 -32.48 42.23
N ASP A 669 59.36 -33.61 41.57
CA ASP A 669 59.50 -34.95 42.15
C ASP A 669 60.98 -35.32 42.30
N ILE A 670 61.82 -34.91 41.34
CA ILE A 670 63.26 -35.13 41.39
C ILE A 670 63.91 -34.28 42.50
N LEU A 671 63.47 -33.03 42.66
CA LEU A 671 63.99 -32.13 43.69
C LEU A 671 63.56 -32.58 45.10
N GLN A 672 62.31 -33.03 45.28
CA GLN A 672 61.83 -33.60 46.54
C GLN A 672 62.56 -34.89 46.90
N SER A 673 62.71 -35.81 45.93
CA SER A 673 63.44 -37.06 46.13
C SER A 673 64.90 -36.82 46.53
N LYS A 674 65.58 -35.85 45.91
CA LYS A 674 66.98 -35.52 46.24
C LYS A 674 67.11 -34.89 47.63
N ARG A 675 66.16 -34.05 48.05
CA ARG A 675 66.12 -33.47 49.40
C ARG A 675 65.92 -34.55 50.47
N GLU A 676 65.01 -35.48 50.23
CA GLU A 676 64.70 -36.57 51.15
C GLU A 676 65.90 -37.52 51.32
N ASN A 677 66.58 -37.85 50.22
CA ASN A 677 67.78 -38.69 50.25
C ASN A 677 68.95 -38.07 51.05
N ILE A 678 69.11 -36.73 51.01
CA ILE A 678 70.14 -36.01 51.79
C ILE A 678 69.72 -35.83 53.26
N GLN A 679 68.42 -35.81 53.56
CA GLN A 679 67.93 -35.78 54.96
C GLN A 679 68.02 -37.14 55.67
N GLU A 680 68.06 -38.24 54.92
CA GLU A 680 68.20 -39.60 55.46
C GLU A 680 69.66 -40.01 55.73
N GLN A 681 70.62 -39.37 55.04
CA GLN A 681 72.07 -39.51 55.28
C GLN A 681 72.51 -38.70 56.50
#